data_AF-F8QHB5-F1
#
_entry.id   AF-F8QHB5-F1
#
_cell.length_a   1.000
_cell.length_b   1.000
_cell.length_c   1.000
_cell.angle_alpha   90.00
_cell.angle_beta   90.00
_cell.angle_gamma   90.00
#
_symmetry.space_group_name_H-M   'P 1'
#
loop_
_entity.id
_entity.type
_entity.pdbx_description
1 polymer ?
#
loop_
_entity_poly.entity_id
_entity_poly.type
_entity_poly.pdbx_seq_one_letter_code
_entity_poly.pdbx_strand_id
1 'polypeptide(L)'
;MRFGPLATIRWVPQGDDTYECQVLTSKVHQVSVENLPDVKGYATADLFAKHPTKELWKIVGRADDVLILASGEKTVPAPMENIIASNPFVAGTAMFGRERNQVGIIVEPKKGCEVDINDLKQVAEFRNKIWPEVEEANRTAPAFSRIFKEMILVAHSDKPMLRTGKGTVMKKATVKAYEEDINNLYDTVEESTRAGNDVPLPKSWTEEELQGWLMAHAAIVNADREVDPEADFFEQGFDSLTATFLKNRIIGSLKSSPDLDIRAAAGRVNQNIVFNSPSIKLLSKSLANLIANRETNGQNGSLSDEEEIENMIAKYSGGLPEASTPVEHIANGHSGHVVLLTGSTGGLGSYLLASLLEHEAVRHVIAFNRPSKGRVTIEERQKSAFEDRGLDISLLQLPKLQYLEGDAAQERLSLDEVSYNELQTSTTIIIHNAWRLDFNLSLSSFEPNIKGTKNLIDLALSSPHASQVRFLFTSSISSAQGWDQSKGPFPEEVQFNPSVASHGSGYGTSKYVCERLLEKSGLQASSFRIGQVSGGSPRGAWSITDWVPIIVKSSLGIGALPIAKGVVAWLPPHAVSDAIIDVAFSKAKPQIALNLVHPRPVEWASLMKPVGEALVRKNLITAPLPLVPFYEWFAKVEEIAAKASGEELKTIPAVKLLEFMRSLASADKSIRELGSEDAEAAGFTKFSTTKAQQVSQTMRELPSLVAADAELWVDYWEAVGMFA
;
A
#
# COMPACT_ATOMS: atom_id res chain seq x y z
N MET A 1 -16.45 -24.56 -11.72
CA MET A 1 -17.28 -25.76 -12.02
C MET A 1 -18.70 -25.34 -12.38
N ARG A 2 -19.43 -26.17 -13.13
CA ARG A 2 -20.84 -25.98 -13.49
C ARG A 2 -21.62 -27.23 -13.08
N PHE A 3 -22.78 -27.06 -12.46
CA PHE A 3 -23.64 -28.17 -12.08
C PHE A 3 -24.39 -28.70 -13.31
N GLY A 4 -24.64 -30.01 -13.34
CA GLY A 4 -25.39 -30.64 -14.44
C GLY A 4 -26.83 -30.14 -14.50
N PRO A 5 -27.48 -30.18 -15.68
CA PRO A 5 -28.82 -29.62 -15.89
C PRO A 5 -29.93 -30.32 -15.08
N LEU A 6 -29.66 -31.52 -14.56
CA LEU A 6 -30.58 -32.30 -13.74
C LEU A 6 -30.53 -31.93 -12.24
N ALA A 7 -29.50 -31.21 -11.81
CA ALA A 7 -29.35 -30.76 -10.42
C ALA A 7 -30.01 -29.38 -10.26
N THR A 8 -31.01 -29.28 -9.40
CA THR A 8 -31.65 -28.01 -9.06
C THR A 8 -30.91 -27.38 -7.89
N ILE A 9 -30.13 -26.33 -8.15
CA ILE A 9 -29.34 -25.65 -7.13
C ILE A 9 -30.03 -24.35 -6.71
N ARG A 10 -30.25 -24.19 -5.40
CA ARG A 10 -30.61 -22.93 -4.77
C ARG A 10 -29.35 -22.32 -4.16
N TRP A 11 -28.99 -21.13 -4.61
CA TRP A 11 -27.86 -20.37 -4.10
C TRP A 11 -28.34 -19.45 -2.99
N VAL A 12 -27.90 -19.68 -1.76
CA VAL A 12 -28.26 -18.84 -0.62
C VAL A 12 -27.12 -17.86 -0.33
N PRO A 13 -27.30 -16.55 -0.58
CA PRO A 13 -26.25 -15.56 -0.36
C PRO A 13 -25.86 -15.51 1.12
N GLN A 14 -24.56 -15.39 1.39
CA GLN A 14 -24.02 -15.30 2.76
C GLN A 14 -23.60 -13.87 3.17
N GLY A 15 -23.68 -12.92 2.23
CA GLY A 15 -23.36 -11.52 2.46
C GLY A 15 -21.95 -11.08 2.09
N ASP A 16 -21.10 -12.00 1.66
CA ASP A 16 -19.70 -11.74 1.34
C ASP A 16 -19.33 -12.11 -0.12
N ASP A 17 -20.28 -12.04 -1.05
CA ASP A 17 -20.18 -12.52 -2.45
C ASP A 17 -19.94 -14.03 -2.58
N THR A 18 -20.16 -14.75 -1.47
CA THR A 18 -20.24 -16.20 -1.45
C THR A 18 -21.68 -16.65 -1.27
N TYR A 19 -21.97 -17.83 -1.82
CA TYR A 19 -23.28 -18.42 -1.86
C TYR A 19 -23.19 -19.84 -1.30
N GLU A 20 -24.01 -20.16 -0.31
CA GLU A 20 -24.19 -21.54 0.10
C GLU A 20 -24.90 -22.30 -1.02
N CYS A 21 -24.32 -23.44 -1.40
CA CYS A 21 -24.95 -24.37 -2.32
C CYS A 21 -26.02 -25.18 -1.58
N GLN A 22 -27.29 -25.07 -1.99
CA GLN A 22 -28.34 -25.95 -1.53
C GLN A 22 -28.88 -26.77 -2.70
N VAL A 23 -28.86 -28.10 -2.58
CA VAL A 23 -29.30 -29.02 -3.64
C VAL A 23 -30.75 -29.41 -3.37
N LEU A 24 -31.67 -28.98 -4.23
CA LEU A 24 -33.10 -29.24 -4.07
C LEU A 24 -33.46 -30.64 -4.62
N THR A 25 -34.33 -31.33 -3.88
CA THR A 25 -34.94 -32.58 -4.35
C THR A 25 -35.90 -32.25 -5.49
N SER A 26 -35.76 -32.95 -6.62
CA SER A 26 -36.65 -32.87 -7.77
C SER A 26 -37.17 -34.25 -8.16
N LYS A 27 -38.09 -34.31 -9.13
CA LYS A 27 -38.61 -35.59 -9.66
C LYS A 27 -37.52 -36.48 -10.29
N VAL A 28 -36.40 -35.88 -10.70
CA VAL A 28 -35.30 -36.56 -11.41
C VAL A 28 -34.01 -36.64 -10.58
N HIS A 29 -33.95 -35.98 -9.42
CA HIS A 29 -32.78 -35.95 -8.55
C HIS A 29 -33.20 -35.91 -7.08
N GLN A 30 -32.96 -37.00 -6.34
CA GLN A 30 -33.23 -37.08 -4.90
C GLN A 30 -31.92 -37.06 -4.12
N VAL A 31 -31.84 -36.17 -3.12
CA VAL A 31 -30.71 -36.14 -2.18
C VAL A 31 -30.91 -37.20 -1.10
N SER A 32 -29.81 -37.77 -0.59
CA SER A 32 -29.86 -38.83 0.42
C SER A 32 -30.23 -38.32 1.83
N VAL A 33 -30.11 -37.02 2.07
CA VAL A 33 -30.45 -36.35 3.33
C VAL A 33 -31.20 -35.07 2.99
N GLU A 34 -32.35 -34.83 3.62
CA GLU A 34 -33.11 -33.58 3.50
C GLU A 34 -33.05 -32.82 4.83
N ASN A 35 -32.48 -31.61 4.84
CA ASN A 35 -32.25 -30.82 6.06
C ASN A 35 -32.68 -29.34 5.93
N LEU A 36 -33.36 -28.99 4.83
CA LEU A 36 -33.93 -27.66 4.63
C LEU A 36 -35.32 -27.57 5.30
N PRO A 37 -35.62 -26.49 6.05
CA PRO A 37 -36.87 -26.36 6.79
C PRO A 37 -38.06 -25.98 5.90
N ASP A 38 -37.81 -25.40 4.73
CA ASP A 38 -38.81 -24.74 3.88
C ASP A 38 -39.15 -25.53 2.60
N VAL A 39 -38.22 -26.36 2.12
CA VAL A 39 -38.39 -27.18 0.91
C VAL A 39 -37.64 -28.51 1.05
N LYS A 40 -38.01 -29.52 0.25
CA LYS A 40 -37.24 -30.76 0.18
C LYS A 40 -35.89 -30.52 -0.50
N GLY A 41 -34.80 -30.69 0.24
CA GLY A 41 -33.45 -30.56 -0.29
C GLY A 41 -32.39 -30.55 0.81
N TYR A 42 -31.14 -30.43 0.38
CA TYR A 42 -29.95 -30.52 1.21
C TYR A 42 -29.13 -29.22 1.19
N ALA A 43 -29.01 -28.57 2.34
CA ALA A 43 -28.01 -27.55 2.60
C ALA A 43 -26.64 -28.21 2.73
N THR A 44 -25.74 -27.93 1.78
CA THR A 44 -24.39 -28.53 1.75
C THR A 44 -23.43 -27.85 2.74
N ALA A 45 -23.77 -26.64 3.20
CA ALA A 45 -22.87 -25.70 3.85
C ALA A 45 -21.62 -25.35 3.02
N ASP A 46 -21.50 -25.75 1.76
CA ASP A 46 -20.36 -25.36 0.90
C ASP A 46 -20.60 -23.97 0.30
N LEU A 47 -19.60 -23.10 0.44
CA LEU A 47 -19.64 -21.73 -0.08
C LEU A 47 -18.98 -21.65 -1.44
N PHE A 48 -19.66 -20.97 -2.37
CA PHE A 48 -19.20 -20.77 -3.72
C PHE A 48 -19.16 -19.28 -4.08
N ALA A 49 -18.09 -18.86 -4.76
CA ALA A 49 -18.03 -17.58 -5.45
C ALA A 49 -18.42 -17.77 -6.92
N LYS A 50 -19.27 -16.90 -7.45
CA LYS A 50 -19.63 -16.90 -8.88
C LYS A 50 -18.46 -16.39 -9.70
N HIS A 51 -18.17 -17.04 -10.82
CA HIS A 51 -17.17 -16.55 -11.77
C HIS A 51 -17.70 -15.24 -12.39
N PRO A 52 -16.89 -14.16 -12.45
CA PRO A 52 -17.38 -12.83 -12.84
C PRO A 52 -18.06 -12.78 -14.21
N THR A 53 -17.57 -13.55 -15.19
CA THR A 53 -18.02 -13.47 -16.60
C THR A 53 -18.55 -14.77 -17.20
N LYS A 54 -18.56 -15.87 -16.44
CA LYS A 54 -18.94 -17.20 -16.94
C LYS A 54 -19.95 -17.80 -15.97
N GLU A 55 -20.88 -18.61 -16.47
CA GLU A 55 -21.79 -19.40 -15.63
C GLU A 55 -21.06 -20.60 -14.99
N LEU A 56 -20.06 -20.26 -14.18
CA LEU A 56 -19.17 -21.14 -13.44
C LEU A 56 -19.08 -20.67 -12.00
N TRP A 57 -18.81 -21.60 -11.09
CA TRP A 57 -18.72 -21.36 -9.65
C TRP A 57 -17.40 -21.92 -9.13
N LYS A 58 -16.78 -21.24 -8.15
CA LYS A 58 -15.58 -21.70 -7.46
C LYS A 58 -15.94 -21.97 -6.01
N ILE A 59 -15.68 -23.17 -5.50
CA ILE A 59 -15.81 -23.44 -4.06
C ILE A 59 -14.73 -22.62 -3.32
N VAL A 60 -15.13 -21.85 -2.32
CA VAL A 60 -14.27 -20.90 -1.59
C VAL A 60 -14.19 -21.20 -0.09
N GLY A 61 -15.09 -22.01 0.44
CA GLY A 61 -15.06 -22.41 1.84
C GLY A 61 -16.32 -23.16 2.24
N ARG A 62 -16.61 -23.22 3.53
CA ARG A 62 -17.87 -23.73 4.05
C ARG A 62 -18.48 -22.74 5.05
N ALA A 63 -19.80 -22.59 5.04
CA ALA A 63 -20.56 -21.70 5.92
C ALA A 63 -20.33 -22.07 7.39
N ASP A 64 -20.17 -23.36 7.64
CA ASP A 64 -19.97 -23.89 8.98
C ASP A 64 -18.52 -23.71 9.48
N ASP A 65 -17.60 -23.24 8.62
CA ASP A 65 -16.20 -22.93 8.93
C ASP A 65 -15.92 -21.43 9.16
N VAL A 66 -16.94 -20.56 9.10
CA VAL A 66 -16.80 -19.11 9.39
C VAL A 66 -16.57 -18.89 10.89
N LEU A 67 -15.58 -18.04 11.21
CA LEU A 67 -15.30 -17.58 12.57
C LEU A 67 -16.01 -16.25 12.80
N ILE A 68 -16.81 -16.17 13.87
CA ILE A 68 -17.46 -14.94 14.31
C ILE A 68 -16.74 -14.48 15.58
N LEU A 69 -16.12 -13.31 15.54
CA LEU A 69 -15.39 -12.70 16.65
C LEU A 69 -16.35 -12.13 17.71
N ALA A 70 -15.84 -11.82 18.90
CA ALA A 70 -16.62 -11.17 19.96
C ALA A 70 -17.18 -9.80 19.55
N SER A 71 -16.52 -9.12 18.61
CA SER A 71 -17.00 -7.88 17.98
C SER A 71 -18.17 -8.08 17.01
N GLY A 72 -18.52 -9.33 16.68
CA GLY A 72 -19.49 -9.67 15.63
C GLY A 72 -18.89 -9.77 14.23
N GLU A 73 -17.60 -9.46 14.07
CA GLU A 73 -16.89 -9.53 12.79
C GLU A 73 -16.71 -10.96 12.29
N LYS A 74 -16.84 -11.17 10.98
CA LYS A 74 -16.81 -12.50 10.34
C LYS A 74 -15.49 -12.71 9.59
N THR A 75 -14.73 -13.72 10.00
CA THR A 75 -13.51 -14.15 9.31
C THR A 75 -13.75 -15.47 8.57
N VAL A 76 -13.43 -15.50 7.29
CA VAL A 76 -13.42 -16.73 6.47
C VAL A 76 -12.00 -17.31 6.48
N PRO A 77 -11.74 -18.44 7.16
CA PRO A 77 -10.37 -18.92 7.34
C PRO A 77 -9.67 -19.43 6.08
N ALA A 78 -10.43 -20.06 5.17
CA ALA A 78 -9.86 -20.88 4.10
C ALA A 78 -8.85 -20.14 3.20
N PRO A 79 -9.06 -18.88 2.76
CA PRO A 79 -8.06 -18.15 1.99
C PRO A 79 -6.74 -17.97 2.74
N MET A 80 -6.79 -17.60 4.01
CA MET A 80 -5.60 -17.38 4.84
C MET A 80 -4.88 -18.68 5.14
N GLU A 81 -5.64 -19.70 5.56
CA GLU A 81 -5.12 -21.04 5.83
C GLU A 81 -4.44 -21.64 4.60
N ASN A 82 -4.98 -21.44 3.39
CA ASN A 82 -4.39 -21.95 2.16
C ASN A 82 -3.08 -21.25 1.79
N ILE A 83 -2.98 -19.94 2.02
CA ILE A 83 -1.73 -19.19 1.81
C ILE A 83 -0.67 -19.68 2.78
N ILE A 84 -1.00 -19.81 4.06
CA ILE A 84 -0.07 -20.25 5.10
C ILE A 84 0.31 -21.73 4.90
N ALA A 85 -0.63 -22.59 4.50
CA ALA A 85 -0.38 -23.99 4.17
C ALA A 85 0.46 -24.19 2.90
N SER A 86 0.66 -23.15 2.09
CA SER A 86 1.56 -23.22 0.92
C SER A 86 3.05 -23.15 1.32
N ASN A 87 3.35 -22.76 2.56
CA ASN A 87 4.72 -22.73 3.06
C ASN A 87 5.29 -24.18 3.16
N PRO A 88 6.54 -24.42 2.70
CA PRO A 88 7.12 -25.76 2.64
C PRO A 88 7.32 -26.44 4.00
N PHE A 89 7.33 -25.68 5.09
CA PHE A 89 7.51 -26.15 6.47
C PHE A 89 6.20 -26.50 7.17
N VAL A 90 5.05 -26.27 6.52
CA VAL A 90 3.72 -26.46 7.11
C VAL A 90 3.06 -27.72 6.57
N ALA A 91 2.59 -28.59 7.47
CA ALA A 91 1.82 -29.80 7.16
C ALA A 91 0.30 -29.60 7.30
N GLY A 92 -0.13 -28.67 8.14
CA GLY A 92 -1.54 -28.39 8.39
C GLY A 92 -1.75 -27.05 9.07
N THR A 93 -2.91 -26.45 8.84
CA THR A 93 -3.33 -25.19 9.45
C THR A 93 -4.78 -25.27 9.89
N ALA A 94 -5.11 -24.58 11.00
CA ALA A 94 -6.48 -24.37 11.44
C ALA A 94 -6.58 -23.05 12.20
N MET A 95 -7.37 -22.09 11.70
CA MET A 95 -7.62 -20.84 12.41
C MET A 95 -8.61 -21.02 13.55
N PHE A 96 -8.44 -20.18 14.58
CA PHE A 96 -9.32 -20.08 15.73
C PHE A 96 -9.62 -18.61 16.06
N GLY A 97 -10.52 -18.39 17.03
CA GLY A 97 -10.89 -17.06 17.50
C GLY A 97 -12.39 -16.79 17.56
N ARG A 98 -13.24 -17.81 17.37
CA ARG A 98 -14.69 -17.67 17.59
C ARG A 98 -14.95 -17.13 19.01
N GLU A 99 -15.78 -16.10 19.10
CA GLU A 99 -16.12 -15.40 20.36
C GLU A 99 -14.91 -14.80 21.11
N ARG A 100 -13.80 -14.56 20.40
CA ARG A 100 -12.61 -13.87 20.91
C ARG A 100 -12.41 -12.53 20.18
N ASN A 101 -11.63 -11.63 20.77
CA ASN A 101 -11.40 -10.28 20.24
C ASN A 101 -10.47 -10.24 19.01
N GLN A 102 -9.74 -11.32 18.74
CA GLN A 102 -8.77 -11.42 17.66
C GLN A 102 -8.64 -12.86 17.18
N VAL A 103 -8.28 -13.05 15.91
CA VAL A 103 -8.04 -14.38 15.34
C VAL A 103 -6.64 -14.89 15.66
N GLY A 104 -6.49 -16.21 15.67
CA GLY A 104 -5.20 -16.88 15.67
C GLY A 104 -5.18 -18.11 14.78
N ILE A 105 -4.03 -18.76 14.69
CA ILE A 105 -3.83 -19.93 13.84
C ILE A 105 -3.00 -21.00 14.51
N ILE A 106 -3.46 -22.25 14.42
CA ILE A 106 -2.67 -23.43 14.74
C ILE A 106 -1.90 -23.83 13.48
N VAL A 107 -0.59 -24.07 13.60
CA VAL A 107 0.27 -24.50 12.50
C VAL A 107 0.97 -25.79 12.89
N GLU A 108 0.77 -26.84 12.11
CA GLU A 108 1.46 -28.13 12.25
C GLU A 108 2.74 -28.14 11.42
N PRO A 109 3.92 -28.27 12.05
CA PRO A 109 5.18 -28.41 11.33
C PRO A 109 5.20 -29.70 10.49
N LYS A 110 5.82 -29.62 9.31
CA LYS A 110 6.01 -30.78 8.44
C LYS A 110 7.01 -31.77 9.04
N LYS A 111 6.84 -33.06 8.75
CA LYS A 111 7.76 -34.12 9.18
C LYS A 111 9.20 -33.79 8.77
N GLY A 112 10.13 -33.82 9.72
CA GLY A 112 11.53 -33.37 9.54
C GLY A 112 11.77 -31.87 9.81
N CYS A 113 10.75 -31.12 10.18
CA CYS A 113 10.81 -29.74 10.67
C CYS A 113 10.13 -29.63 12.05
N GLU A 114 10.19 -30.70 12.83
CA GLU A 114 9.60 -30.77 14.16
C GLU A 114 10.19 -29.67 15.05
N VAL A 115 9.31 -29.03 15.82
CA VAL A 115 9.65 -27.95 16.74
C VAL A 115 9.43 -28.48 18.14
N ASP A 116 10.44 -28.37 19.01
CA ASP A 116 10.20 -28.59 20.44
C ASP A 116 9.35 -27.45 20.98
N ILE A 117 8.10 -27.81 21.21
CA ILE A 117 7.11 -27.27 22.11
C ILE A 117 7.58 -26.22 23.13
N ASN A 118 8.51 -26.72 23.95
CA ASN A 118 8.96 -26.13 25.20
C ASN A 118 10.26 -25.34 25.00
N ASP A 119 10.87 -25.43 23.81
CA ASP A 119 12.02 -24.61 23.42
C ASP A 119 11.51 -23.36 22.69
N LEU A 120 11.37 -22.28 23.46
CA LEU A 120 10.90 -20.98 22.97
C LEU A 120 11.72 -20.47 21.78
N LYS A 121 13.01 -20.80 21.70
CA LYS A 121 13.87 -20.39 20.59
C LYS A 121 13.48 -21.10 19.29
N GLN A 122 13.24 -22.41 19.35
CA GLN A 122 12.77 -23.16 18.18
C GLN A 122 11.38 -22.70 17.72
N VAL A 123 10.49 -22.42 18.66
CA VAL A 123 9.15 -21.86 18.36
C VAL A 123 9.27 -20.51 17.67
N ALA A 124 10.13 -19.61 18.16
CA ALA A 124 10.37 -18.30 17.57
C ALA A 124 10.98 -18.41 16.17
N GLU A 125 11.99 -19.26 15.99
CA GLU A 125 12.60 -19.52 14.67
C GLU A 125 11.57 -20.06 13.67
N PHE A 126 10.70 -20.98 14.10
CA PHE A 126 9.64 -21.53 13.25
C PHE A 126 8.60 -20.47 12.87
N ARG A 127 8.14 -19.66 13.84
CA ARG A 127 7.22 -18.53 13.58
C ARG A 127 7.84 -17.55 12.58
N ASN A 128 9.13 -17.25 12.69
CA ASN A 128 9.83 -16.38 11.74
C ASN A 128 9.92 -16.99 10.33
N LYS A 129 10.10 -18.30 10.21
CA LYS A 129 10.16 -19.00 8.92
C LYS A 129 8.82 -19.00 8.16
N ILE A 130 7.69 -18.97 8.86
CA ILE A 130 6.36 -18.94 8.25
C ILE A 130 5.75 -17.54 8.19
N TRP A 131 6.38 -16.56 8.84
CA TRP A 131 5.89 -15.18 8.92
C TRP A 131 5.63 -14.53 7.56
N PRO A 132 6.47 -14.71 6.51
CA PRO A 132 6.21 -14.12 5.20
C PRO A 132 4.86 -14.53 4.60
N GLU A 133 4.48 -15.80 4.71
CA GLU A 133 3.17 -16.29 4.23
C GLU A 133 2.02 -15.84 5.14
N VAL A 134 2.25 -15.68 6.43
CA VAL A 134 1.27 -15.07 7.35
C VAL A 134 1.04 -13.60 6.99
N GLU A 135 2.10 -12.85 6.67
CA GLU A 135 1.99 -11.45 6.19
C GLU A 135 1.29 -11.36 4.83
N GLU A 136 1.54 -12.31 3.94
CA GLU A 136 0.82 -12.42 2.67
C GLU A 136 -0.67 -12.67 2.90
N ALA A 137 -1.01 -13.62 3.77
CA ALA A 137 -2.39 -13.89 4.17
C ALA A 137 -3.05 -12.64 4.76
N ASN A 138 -2.37 -11.94 5.67
CA ASN A 138 -2.83 -10.71 6.31
C ASN A 138 -3.05 -9.54 5.33
N ARG A 139 -2.30 -9.47 4.22
CA ARG A 139 -2.46 -8.42 3.21
C ARG A 139 -3.79 -8.53 2.47
N THR A 140 -4.26 -9.76 2.29
CA THR A 140 -5.54 -10.06 1.64
C THR A 140 -6.73 -10.12 2.61
N ALA A 141 -6.45 -10.07 3.92
CA ALA A 141 -7.44 -10.16 4.98
C ALA A 141 -7.91 -8.78 5.48
N PRO A 142 -9.18 -8.65 5.90
CA PRO A 142 -9.65 -7.49 6.67
C PRO A 142 -8.80 -7.26 7.93
N ALA A 143 -8.76 -6.03 8.43
CA ALA A 143 -7.91 -5.67 9.58
C ALA A 143 -8.18 -6.53 10.83
N PHE A 144 -9.45 -6.86 11.11
CA PHE A 144 -9.87 -7.70 12.23
C PHE A 144 -9.55 -9.20 12.06
N SER A 145 -9.24 -9.63 10.82
CA SER A 145 -8.87 -11.01 10.49
C SER A 145 -7.36 -11.21 10.39
N ARG A 146 -6.55 -10.19 10.70
CA ARG A 146 -5.09 -10.32 10.64
C ARG A 146 -4.56 -11.15 11.80
N ILE A 147 -3.69 -12.10 11.48
CA ILE A 147 -2.99 -12.96 12.44
C ILE A 147 -1.71 -12.25 12.89
N PHE A 148 -1.59 -12.02 14.19
CA PHE A 148 -0.34 -11.52 14.78
C PHE A 148 0.61 -12.68 15.12
N LYS A 149 1.92 -12.41 15.25
CA LYS A 149 2.95 -13.46 15.38
C LYS A 149 2.78 -14.24 16.68
N GLU A 150 2.35 -13.56 17.73
CA GLU A 150 1.95 -14.12 19.02
C GLU A 150 0.70 -15.00 18.93
N MET A 151 -0.16 -14.80 17.93
CA MET A 151 -1.37 -15.60 17.71
C MET A 151 -1.14 -16.86 16.86
N ILE A 152 0.13 -17.23 16.65
CA ILE A 152 0.53 -18.47 15.98
C ILE A 152 0.82 -19.55 17.03
N LEU A 153 -0.06 -20.53 17.13
CA LEU A 153 0.10 -21.70 17.98
C LEU A 153 0.78 -22.82 17.17
N VAL A 154 1.92 -23.32 17.63
CA VAL A 154 2.61 -24.45 16.97
C VAL A 154 2.03 -25.75 17.53
N ALA A 155 1.54 -26.63 16.65
CA ALA A 155 0.99 -27.92 17.07
C ALA A 155 2.08 -28.85 17.61
N HIS A 156 1.74 -29.63 18.65
CA HIS A 156 2.69 -30.52 19.28
C HIS A 156 2.92 -31.78 18.42
N SER A 157 4.14 -32.33 18.49
CA SER A 157 4.50 -33.54 17.76
C SER A 157 3.76 -34.80 18.27
N ASP A 158 3.39 -34.83 19.55
CA ASP A 158 2.61 -35.89 20.21
C ASP A 158 1.09 -35.68 20.10
N LYS A 159 0.65 -34.48 19.71
CA LYS A 159 -0.75 -34.09 19.52
C LYS A 159 -1.01 -33.58 18.09
N PRO A 160 -0.76 -34.35 17.03
CA PRO A 160 -0.93 -33.87 15.65
C PRO A 160 -2.38 -33.44 15.37
N MET A 161 -2.57 -32.63 14.34
CA MET A 161 -3.89 -32.19 13.91
C MET A 161 -4.77 -33.38 13.53
N LEU A 162 -6.02 -33.36 13.96
CA LEU A 162 -6.98 -34.41 13.62
C LEU A 162 -7.29 -34.35 12.12
N ARG A 163 -7.29 -35.51 11.45
CA ARG A 163 -7.49 -35.63 10.01
C ARG A 163 -8.57 -36.65 9.67
N THR A 164 -9.27 -36.43 8.56
CA THR A 164 -10.23 -37.40 8.00
C THR A 164 -9.50 -38.59 7.38
N GLY A 165 -10.22 -39.65 6.99
CA GLY A 165 -9.66 -40.77 6.23
C GLY A 165 -9.05 -40.41 4.86
N LYS A 166 -9.23 -39.16 4.39
CA LYS A 166 -8.59 -38.60 3.19
C LYS A 166 -7.37 -37.72 3.50
N GLY A 167 -6.95 -37.63 4.76
CA GLY A 167 -5.79 -36.84 5.19
C GLY A 167 -6.03 -35.33 5.34
N THR A 168 -7.25 -34.83 5.15
CA THR A 168 -7.60 -33.42 5.35
C THR A 168 -7.80 -33.07 6.82
N VAL A 169 -7.35 -31.89 7.26
CA VAL A 169 -7.48 -31.42 8.65
C VAL A 169 -8.95 -31.21 9.01
N MET A 170 -9.38 -31.82 10.12
CA MET A 170 -10.71 -31.66 10.71
C MET A 170 -10.73 -30.44 11.64
N LYS A 171 -10.78 -29.24 11.06
CA LYS A 171 -10.60 -27.94 11.77
C LYS A 171 -11.35 -27.84 13.10
N LYS A 172 -12.66 -28.07 13.13
CA LYS A 172 -13.47 -28.00 14.37
C LYS A 172 -13.00 -28.98 15.44
N ALA A 173 -12.64 -30.19 15.04
CA ALA A 173 -12.16 -31.21 15.96
C ALA A 173 -10.75 -30.87 16.47
N THR A 174 -9.87 -30.37 15.60
CA THR A 174 -8.53 -29.89 15.96
C THR A 174 -8.60 -28.70 16.91
N VAL A 175 -9.37 -27.66 16.59
CA VAL A 175 -9.55 -26.49 17.47
C VAL A 175 -10.11 -26.91 18.82
N LYS A 176 -11.06 -27.84 18.86
CA LYS A 176 -11.58 -28.40 20.12
C LYS A 176 -10.52 -29.20 20.89
N ALA A 177 -9.70 -30.00 20.20
CA ALA A 177 -8.61 -30.73 20.85
C ALA A 177 -7.56 -29.78 21.45
N TYR A 178 -7.37 -28.61 20.85
CA TYR A 178 -6.44 -27.56 21.25
C TYR A 178 -7.08 -26.45 22.12
N GLU A 179 -8.30 -26.66 22.63
CA GLU A 179 -9.06 -25.63 23.34
C GLU A 179 -8.31 -25.07 24.55
N GLU A 180 -7.66 -25.93 25.34
CA GLU A 180 -6.83 -25.53 26.49
C GLU A 180 -5.62 -24.70 26.06
N ASP A 181 -4.90 -25.14 25.02
CA ASP A 181 -3.71 -24.44 24.51
C ASP A 181 -4.07 -23.06 23.94
N ILE A 182 -5.21 -22.96 23.25
CA ILE A 182 -5.75 -21.72 22.71
C ILE A 182 -6.15 -20.77 23.84
N ASN A 183 -6.85 -21.26 24.86
CA ASN A 183 -7.24 -20.44 26.01
C ASN A 183 -6.01 -19.90 26.73
N ASN A 184 -5.01 -20.76 27.00
CA ASN A 184 -3.75 -20.35 27.61
C ASN A 184 -3.01 -19.29 26.77
N LEU A 185 -3.07 -19.38 25.44
CA LEU A 185 -2.49 -18.37 24.55
C LEU A 185 -3.20 -17.02 24.68
N TYR A 186 -4.54 -17.00 24.68
CA TYR A 186 -5.30 -15.77 24.92
C TYR A 186 -5.05 -15.21 26.31
N ASP A 187 -5.04 -16.06 27.33
CA ASP A 187 -4.79 -15.66 28.71
C ASP A 187 -3.38 -15.06 28.83
N THR A 188 -2.36 -15.67 28.21
CA THR A 188 -0.98 -15.10 28.18
C THR A 188 -0.93 -13.73 27.51
N VAL A 189 -1.65 -13.54 26.40
CA VAL A 189 -1.69 -12.24 25.69
C VAL A 189 -2.44 -11.18 26.50
N GLU A 190 -3.57 -11.55 27.12
CA GLU A 190 -4.34 -10.66 28.00
C GLU A 190 -3.60 -10.34 29.31
N GLU A 191 -2.96 -11.32 29.93
CA GLU A 191 -2.12 -11.18 31.12
C GLU A 191 -0.92 -10.30 30.83
N SER A 192 -0.24 -10.43 29.68
CA SER A 192 0.86 -9.52 29.31
C SER A 192 0.44 -8.05 29.23
N THR A 193 -0.83 -7.79 28.89
CA THR A 193 -1.41 -6.44 28.82
C THR A 193 -1.86 -5.95 30.20
N ARG A 194 -2.43 -6.83 31.03
CA ARG A 194 -2.87 -6.51 32.42
C ARG A 194 -1.69 -6.40 33.39
N ALA A 195 -0.64 -7.17 33.17
CA ALA A 195 0.58 -7.19 33.97
C ALA A 195 1.44 -5.94 33.73
N GLY A 196 1.13 -5.04 32.79
CA GLY A 196 1.80 -3.73 32.74
C GLY A 196 1.60 -2.88 34.01
N ASN A 197 0.62 -3.22 34.85
CA ASN A 197 0.26 -2.45 36.04
C ASN A 197 1.02 -2.85 37.33
N ASP A 198 1.86 -3.90 37.26
CA ASP A 198 2.68 -4.37 38.40
C ASP A 198 3.94 -3.51 38.63
N VAL A 199 4.41 -2.82 37.60
CA VAL A 199 5.46 -1.81 37.65
C VAL A 199 4.81 -0.45 37.87
N PRO A 200 5.11 0.26 38.98
CA PRO A 200 4.60 1.60 39.20
C PRO A 200 4.97 2.54 38.04
N LEU A 201 4.04 3.41 37.66
CA LEU A 201 4.30 4.45 36.67
C LEU A 201 5.51 5.31 37.08
N PRO A 202 6.32 5.78 36.12
CA PRO A 202 7.46 6.62 36.44
C PRO A 202 6.98 7.95 37.05
N LYS A 203 7.80 8.56 37.91
CA LYS A 203 7.45 9.83 38.58
C LYS A 203 7.31 10.99 37.61
N SER A 204 8.02 10.90 36.48
CA SER A 204 7.90 11.81 35.35
C SER A 204 8.23 11.05 34.06
N TRP A 205 7.76 11.54 32.92
CA TRP A 205 7.96 10.92 31.62
C TRP A 205 9.21 11.42 30.90
N THR A 206 10.27 11.74 31.66
CA THR A 206 11.58 12.13 31.13
C THR A 206 12.37 10.89 30.70
N GLU A 207 13.36 11.06 29.83
CA GLU A 207 14.19 9.94 29.32
C GLU A 207 14.85 9.13 30.45
N GLU A 208 15.36 9.80 31.46
CA GLU A 208 16.07 9.21 32.60
C GLU A 208 15.15 8.32 33.46
N GLU A 209 13.94 8.80 33.78
CA GLU A 209 12.95 8.05 34.56
C GLU A 209 12.31 6.92 33.72
N LEU A 210 12.11 7.16 32.43
CA LEU A 210 11.63 6.15 31.48
C LEU A 210 12.62 5.02 31.26
N GLN A 211 13.93 5.31 31.26
CA GLN A 211 14.96 4.28 31.15
C GLN A 211 14.87 3.31 32.34
N GLY A 212 14.79 3.82 33.58
CA GLY A 212 14.62 2.97 34.77
C GLY A 212 13.31 2.18 34.74
N TRP A 213 12.23 2.81 34.30
CA TRP A 213 10.91 2.17 34.17
C TRP A 213 10.89 1.07 33.10
N LEU A 214 11.46 1.33 31.93
CA LEU A 214 11.57 0.35 30.85
C LEU A 214 12.50 -0.81 31.22
N MET A 215 13.60 -0.56 31.94
CA MET A 215 14.46 -1.62 32.45
C MET A 215 13.69 -2.57 33.36
N ALA A 216 12.79 -2.07 34.21
CA ALA A 216 11.93 -2.91 35.05
C ALA A 216 10.98 -3.78 34.20
N HIS A 217 10.33 -3.21 33.19
CA HIS A 217 9.49 -4.00 32.28
C HIS A 217 10.28 -5.01 31.46
N ALA A 218 11.45 -4.62 30.99
CA ALA A 218 12.36 -5.41 30.15
C ALA A 218 12.95 -6.59 30.94
N ALA A 219 13.36 -6.37 32.19
CA ALA A 219 13.80 -7.44 33.10
C ALA A 219 12.69 -8.46 33.31
N ILE A 220 11.45 -8.02 33.59
CA ILE A 220 10.31 -8.92 33.82
C ILE A 220 10.02 -9.81 32.59
N VAL A 221 10.06 -9.25 31.37
CA VAL A 221 9.82 -10.05 30.16
C VAL A 221 11.03 -10.88 29.73
N ASN A 222 12.22 -10.59 30.26
CA ASN A 222 13.47 -11.31 29.98
C ASN A 222 13.91 -12.18 31.18
N ALA A 223 12.95 -12.76 31.91
CA ALA A 223 13.17 -13.68 33.02
C ALA A 223 14.06 -13.10 34.15
N ASP A 224 13.80 -11.86 34.53
CA ASP A 224 14.48 -11.08 35.57
C ASP A 224 16.00 -10.91 35.36
N ARG A 225 16.47 -11.07 34.11
CA ARG A 225 17.85 -10.78 33.74
C ARG A 225 18.08 -9.27 33.69
N GLU A 226 19.26 -8.86 34.15
CA GLU A 226 19.72 -7.49 34.03
C GLU A 226 19.89 -7.13 32.53
N VAL A 227 19.31 -5.99 32.13
CA VAL A 227 19.31 -5.50 30.75
C VAL A 227 20.23 -4.28 30.67
N ASP A 228 21.26 -4.36 29.83
CA ASP A 228 22.09 -3.22 29.47
C ASP A 228 21.27 -2.25 28.61
N PRO A 229 21.16 -0.97 29.03
CA PRO A 229 20.33 -0.01 28.32
C PRO A 229 20.86 0.44 26.96
N GLU A 230 22.16 0.27 26.68
CA GLU A 230 22.80 0.67 25.43
C GLU A 230 22.81 -0.47 24.41
N ALA A 231 22.86 -1.72 24.87
CA ALA A 231 22.96 -2.88 24.01
C ALA A 231 21.62 -3.24 23.34
N ASP A 232 21.69 -3.90 22.19
CA ASP A 232 20.53 -4.31 21.42
C ASP A 232 19.71 -5.37 22.18
N PHE A 233 18.37 -5.25 22.18
CA PHE A 233 17.48 -6.19 22.86
C PHE A 233 17.72 -7.63 22.42
N PHE A 234 17.87 -7.87 21.11
CA PHE A 234 18.01 -9.20 20.54
C PHE A 234 19.38 -9.82 20.86
N GLU A 235 20.42 -9.00 21.01
CA GLU A 235 21.73 -9.44 21.49
C GLU A 235 21.70 -9.86 22.98
N GLN A 236 20.72 -9.34 23.74
CA GLN A 236 20.54 -9.60 25.17
C GLN A 236 19.51 -10.71 25.47
N GLY A 237 19.10 -11.45 24.45
CA GLY A 237 18.19 -12.60 24.58
C GLY A 237 16.71 -12.29 24.44
N PHE A 238 16.35 -11.07 24.00
CA PHE A 238 14.98 -10.80 23.59
C PHE A 238 14.69 -11.48 22.25
N ASP A 239 13.47 -11.96 22.09
CA ASP A 239 12.96 -12.52 20.85
C ASP A 239 11.67 -11.78 20.45
N SER A 240 11.03 -12.22 19.37
CA SER A 240 9.81 -11.56 18.89
C SER A 240 8.65 -11.64 19.90
N LEU A 241 8.62 -12.65 20.78
CA LEU A 241 7.58 -12.81 21.79
C LEU A 241 7.84 -11.89 22.98
N THR A 242 9.06 -11.86 23.51
CA THR A 242 9.42 -10.99 24.64
C THR A 242 9.43 -9.51 24.25
N ALA A 243 9.81 -9.17 23.02
CA ALA A 243 9.65 -7.81 22.46
C ALA A 243 8.17 -7.39 22.37
N THR A 244 7.29 -8.33 22.03
CA THR A 244 5.84 -8.08 21.97
C THR A 244 5.24 -7.94 23.37
N PHE A 245 5.69 -8.74 24.34
CA PHE A 245 5.27 -8.59 25.74
C PHE A 245 5.76 -7.28 26.34
N LEU A 246 6.99 -6.85 26.02
CA LEU A 246 7.49 -5.53 26.43
C LEU A 246 6.58 -4.41 25.91
N LYS A 247 6.24 -4.45 24.63
CA LYS A 247 5.29 -3.50 24.00
C LYS A 247 3.92 -3.51 24.69
N ASN A 248 3.33 -4.69 24.91
CA ASN A 248 1.99 -4.81 25.50
C ASN A 248 1.95 -4.32 26.94
N ARG A 249 3.02 -4.59 27.72
CA ARG A 249 3.18 -4.06 29.07
C ARG A 249 3.24 -2.54 29.04
N ILE A 250 4.04 -1.94 28.14
CA ILE A 250 4.12 -0.48 27.96
C ILE A 250 2.73 0.11 27.65
N ILE A 251 2.00 -0.45 26.67
CA ILE A 251 0.66 0.01 26.30
C ILE A 251 -0.32 -0.12 27.47
N GLY A 252 -0.26 -1.24 28.21
CA GLY A 252 -1.09 -1.49 29.39
C GLY A 252 -0.87 -0.43 30.46
N SER A 253 0.38 -0.15 30.81
CA SER A 253 0.73 0.88 31.80
C SER A 253 0.27 2.27 31.37
N LEU A 254 0.48 2.65 30.10
CA LEU A 254 0.02 3.95 29.58
C LEU A 254 -1.51 4.09 29.68
N LYS A 255 -2.26 3.03 29.36
CA LYS A 255 -3.74 3.01 29.50
C LYS A 255 -4.22 3.10 30.95
N SER A 256 -3.42 2.60 31.90
CA SER A 256 -3.73 2.65 33.33
C SER A 256 -3.47 4.02 33.98
N SER A 257 -2.80 4.93 33.26
CA SER A 257 -2.44 6.25 33.78
C SER A 257 -3.68 7.05 34.21
N PRO A 258 -3.63 7.77 35.35
CA PRO A 258 -4.70 8.70 35.73
C PRO A 258 -4.79 9.91 34.79
N ASP A 259 -3.69 10.23 34.09
CA ASP A 259 -3.58 11.33 33.13
C ASP A 259 -4.20 10.96 31.77
N LEU A 260 -5.16 11.76 31.32
CA LEU A 260 -5.89 11.56 30.06
C LEU A 260 -4.96 11.58 28.83
N ASP A 261 -3.92 12.41 28.84
CA ASP A 261 -3.02 12.60 27.70
C ASP A 261 -2.07 11.40 27.56
N ILE A 262 -1.65 10.84 28.70
CA ILE A 262 -0.87 9.61 28.76
C ILE A 262 -1.72 8.40 28.32
N ARG A 263 -3.01 8.36 28.69
CA ARG A 263 -3.92 7.32 28.19
C ARG A 263 -4.09 7.40 26.67
N ALA A 264 -4.20 8.62 26.11
CA ALA A 264 -4.27 8.83 24.68
C ALA A 264 -2.96 8.45 23.95
N ALA A 265 -1.81 8.63 24.61
CA ALA A 265 -0.50 8.19 24.11
C ALA A 265 -0.45 6.68 23.81
N ALA A 266 -1.15 5.85 24.57
CA ALA A 266 -1.21 4.41 24.34
C ALA A 266 -1.75 4.03 22.94
N GLY A 267 -2.64 4.84 22.36
CA GLY A 267 -3.17 4.65 21.01
C GLY A 267 -2.21 5.08 19.90
N ARG A 268 -1.15 5.83 20.24
CA ARG A 268 -0.13 6.35 19.31
C ARG A 268 1.14 5.50 19.28
N VAL A 269 1.26 4.50 20.16
CA VAL A 269 2.42 3.59 20.20
C VAL A 269 2.45 2.73 18.94
N ASN A 270 3.54 2.84 18.16
CA ASN A 270 3.73 2.08 16.92
C ASN A 270 3.81 0.57 17.19
N GLN A 271 3.22 -0.26 16.32
CA GLN A 271 3.22 -1.72 16.44
C GLN A 271 4.63 -2.34 16.46
N ASN A 272 5.59 -1.69 15.80
CA ASN A 272 6.98 -2.12 15.71
C ASN A 272 7.90 -1.31 16.64
N ILE A 273 7.38 -0.61 17.65
CA ILE A 273 8.18 0.35 18.45
C ILE A 273 9.45 -0.27 19.08
N VAL A 274 9.38 -1.51 19.56
CA VAL A 274 10.54 -2.22 20.16
C VAL A 274 11.55 -2.65 19.09
N PHE A 275 11.10 -2.93 17.87
CA PHE A 275 11.98 -3.26 16.74
C PHE A 275 12.60 -2.01 16.11
N ASN A 276 11.86 -0.90 16.07
CA ASN A 276 12.32 0.39 15.57
C ASN A 276 13.21 1.13 16.58
N SER A 277 13.18 0.73 17.85
CA SER A 277 13.99 1.29 18.93
C SER A 277 14.66 0.14 19.68
N PRO A 278 15.71 -0.47 19.09
CA PRO A 278 16.18 -1.78 19.50
C PRO A 278 17.04 -1.81 20.78
N SER A 279 17.02 -0.77 21.62
CA SER A 279 17.64 -0.76 22.95
C SER A 279 16.80 0.04 23.94
N ILE A 280 17.01 -0.14 25.26
CA ILE A 280 16.25 0.61 26.27
C ILE A 280 16.45 2.11 26.09
N LYS A 281 17.67 2.57 25.82
CA LYS A 281 17.96 3.99 25.62
C LYS A 281 17.19 4.56 24.43
N LEU A 282 17.15 3.84 23.30
CA LEU A 282 16.41 4.28 22.13
C LEU A 282 14.90 4.25 22.39
N LEU A 283 14.42 3.23 23.12
CA LEU A 283 13.02 3.06 23.48
C LEU A 283 12.55 4.11 24.50
N SER A 284 13.36 4.45 25.50
CA SER A 284 13.06 5.50 26.50
C SER A 284 12.97 6.86 25.83
N LYS A 285 13.92 7.15 24.93
CA LYS A 285 13.90 8.35 24.10
C LYS A 285 12.65 8.39 23.22
N SER A 286 12.32 7.30 22.55
CA SER A 286 11.14 7.19 21.67
C SER A 286 9.82 7.44 22.45
N LEU A 287 9.67 6.84 23.64
CA LEU A 287 8.49 7.02 24.49
C LEU A 287 8.43 8.41 25.13
N ALA A 288 9.55 8.96 25.59
CA ALA A 288 9.61 10.32 26.14
C ALA A 288 9.10 11.33 25.12
N ASN A 289 9.53 11.19 23.86
CA ASN A 289 9.11 12.06 22.76
C ASN A 289 7.65 11.86 22.37
N LEU A 290 7.15 10.61 22.36
CA LEU A 290 5.74 10.31 22.13
C LEU A 290 4.84 10.99 23.18
N ILE A 291 5.31 11.06 24.42
CA ILE A 291 4.56 11.58 25.57
C ILE A 291 4.69 13.10 25.73
N ALA A 292 5.88 13.66 25.49
CA ALA A 292 6.15 15.10 25.60
C ALA A 292 5.50 15.91 24.47
N ASN A 293 5.36 15.32 23.28
CA ASN A 293 4.70 15.96 22.14
C ASN A 293 3.19 15.93 22.30
N ARG A 294 2.69 16.91 23.06
CA ARG A 294 1.29 17.11 23.43
C ARG A 294 0.41 17.64 22.29
N GLU A 295 1.01 18.20 21.23
CA GLU A 295 0.27 18.72 20.06
C GLU A 295 0.99 18.50 18.71
N THR A 296 2.01 17.66 18.65
CA THR A 296 2.75 17.38 17.41
C THR A 296 2.78 15.88 17.13
N ASN A 297 2.22 15.50 15.99
CA ASN A 297 2.47 14.21 15.37
C ASN A 297 3.98 14.10 15.08
N GLY A 298 4.70 13.38 15.94
CA GLY A 298 6.03 12.86 15.69
C GLY A 298 7.16 13.89 15.74
N GLN A 299 8.13 13.68 16.64
CA GLN A 299 9.58 13.93 16.51
C GLN A 299 10.23 14.20 17.89
N ASN A 300 11.31 13.54 18.34
CA ASN A 300 11.78 12.19 18.09
C ASN A 300 12.86 11.81 19.13
N GLY A 301 12.81 10.54 19.57
CA GLY A 301 13.98 9.87 20.14
C GLY A 301 14.75 9.06 19.10
N SER A 302 14.08 8.74 18.00
CA SER A 302 14.71 8.43 16.73
C SER A 302 15.49 9.65 16.20
N LEU A 303 16.31 9.46 15.17
CA LEU A 303 16.77 10.58 14.34
C LEU A 303 15.55 11.41 13.94
N SER A 304 15.58 12.74 13.94
CA SER A 304 14.45 13.51 13.40
C SER A 304 14.14 13.03 11.97
N ASP A 305 12.89 13.15 11.48
CA ASP A 305 12.58 12.75 10.09
C ASP A 305 13.56 13.39 9.10
N GLU A 306 13.99 14.63 9.41
CA GLU A 306 15.01 15.38 8.69
C GLU A 306 16.39 14.70 8.73
N GLU A 307 16.82 14.22 9.88
CA GLU A 307 18.07 13.47 10.03
C GLU A 307 18.01 12.11 9.32
N GLU A 308 16.88 11.39 9.36
CA GLU A 308 16.71 10.14 8.59
C GLU A 308 16.81 10.40 7.08
N ILE A 309 16.19 11.47 6.60
CA ILE A 309 16.27 11.92 5.21
C ILE A 309 17.72 12.19 4.81
N GLU A 310 18.42 13.03 5.58
CA GLU A 310 19.79 13.41 5.26
C GLU A 310 20.76 12.22 5.40
N ASN A 311 20.55 11.31 6.35
CA ASN A 311 21.32 10.07 6.46
C ASN A 311 21.11 9.15 5.25
N MET A 312 19.87 9.03 4.76
CA MET A 312 19.57 8.25 3.56
C MET A 312 20.21 8.89 2.31
N ILE A 313 20.17 10.21 2.20
CA ILE A 313 20.86 10.96 1.13
C ILE A 313 22.37 10.73 1.22
N ALA A 314 22.97 10.87 2.41
CA ALA A 314 24.40 10.68 2.63
C ALA A 314 24.84 9.26 2.26
N LYS A 315 24.08 8.25 2.70
CA LYS A 315 24.33 6.83 2.41
C LYS A 315 24.39 6.55 0.91
N TYR A 316 23.47 7.09 0.13
CA TYR A 316 23.35 6.80 -1.31
C TYR A 316 24.02 7.82 -2.22
N SER A 317 24.51 8.95 -1.70
CA SER A 317 25.32 9.90 -2.46
C SER A 317 26.82 9.59 -2.46
N GLY A 318 27.26 8.65 -1.60
CA GLY A 318 28.64 8.17 -1.60
C GLY A 318 29.10 7.69 -2.98
N GLY A 319 30.23 8.22 -3.45
CA GLY A 319 30.82 7.87 -4.75
C GLY A 319 30.22 8.59 -5.96
N LEU A 320 29.20 9.44 -5.79
CA LEU A 320 28.81 10.38 -6.85
C LEU A 320 29.90 11.44 -7.03
N PRO A 321 30.18 11.89 -8.27
CA PRO A 321 31.14 12.96 -8.50
C PRO A 321 30.72 14.22 -7.74
N GLU A 322 31.67 14.93 -7.11
CA GLU A 322 31.39 16.27 -6.60
C GLU A 322 30.94 17.15 -7.77
N ALA A 323 29.87 17.95 -7.58
CA ALA A 323 29.12 18.71 -8.59
C ALA A 323 29.94 19.78 -9.37
N SER A 324 31.26 19.68 -9.39
CA SER A 324 32.21 20.68 -9.85
C SER A 324 32.91 20.32 -11.17
N THR A 325 32.68 19.15 -11.75
CA THR A 325 33.17 18.84 -13.10
C THR A 325 32.00 18.77 -14.08
N PRO A 326 31.73 19.85 -14.85
CA PRO A 326 30.81 19.80 -15.96
C PRO A 326 31.26 18.68 -16.90
N VAL A 327 30.43 17.66 -17.07
CA VAL A 327 30.74 16.61 -18.05
C VAL A 327 30.65 17.27 -19.43
N GLU A 328 31.79 17.38 -20.13
CA GLU A 328 31.89 18.12 -21.39
C GLU A 328 30.94 17.54 -22.46
N HIS A 329 30.19 18.43 -23.12
CA HIS A 329 29.17 18.07 -24.10
C HIS A 329 29.79 17.86 -25.49
N ILE A 330 30.06 16.62 -25.87
CA ILE A 330 30.61 16.28 -27.20
C ILE A 330 29.48 15.91 -28.16
N ALA A 331 28.86 16.88 -28.83
CA ALA A 331 27.77 16.61 -29.77
C ALA A 331 28.16 15.57 -30.84
N ASN A 332 27.57 14.36 -30.78
CA ASN A 332 27.73 13.33 -31.81
C ASN A 332 26.36 13.01 -32.42
N GLY A 333 26.29 13.06 -33.75
CA GLY A 333 25.08 12.80 -34.55
C GLY A 333 24.67 11.32 -34.55
N HIS A 334 24.15 10.82 -33.43
CA HIS A 334 23.50 9.51 -33.38
C HIS A 334 22.15 9.59 -34.11
N SER A 335 21.85 8.59 -34.94
CA SER A 335 20.67 8.49 -35.79
C SER A 335 19.37 8.12 -35.04
N GLY A 336 19.22 8.54 -33.78
CA GLY A 336 18.04 8.31 -32.93
C GLY A 336 18.37 7.92 -31.48
N HIS A 337 17.39 7.99 -30.59
CA HIS A 337 17.52 7.74 -29.14
C HIS A 337 17.21 6.29 -28.76
N VAL A 338 17.99 5.74 -27.82
CA VAL A 338 17.69 4.50 -27.10
C VAL A 338 17.19 4.86 -25.70
N VAL A 339 15.99 4.42 -25.36
CA VAL A 339 15.29 4.79 -24.13
C VAL A 339 15.11 3.57 -23.24
N LEU A 340 15.66 3.62 -22.02
CA LEU A 340 15.39 2.65 -20.96
C LEU A 340 14.20 3.15 -20.12
N LEU A 341 13.05 2.50 -20.23
CA LEU A 341 11.85 2.84 -19.45
C LEU A 341 11.63 1.79 -18.36
N THR A 342 11.65 2.20 -17.09
CA THR A 342 11.29 1.30 -16.00
C THR A 342 9.80 1.36 -15.67
N GLY A 343 9.16 0.22 -15.39
CA GLY A 343 7.77 0.19 -14.92
C GLY A 343 6.74 0.48 -16.01
N SER A 344 7.01 0.02 -17.24
CA SER A 344 6.17 0.23 -18.43
C SER A 344 4.78 -0.43 -18.34
N THR A 345 4.60 -1.42 -17.45
CA THR A 345 3.30 -2.07 -17.21
C THR A 345 2.42 -1.31 -16.22
N GLY A 346 2.92 -0.21 -15.64
CA GLY A 346 2.20 0.59 -14.65
C GLY A 346 1.19 1.56 -15.28
N GLY A 347 0.45 2.25 -14.40
CA GLY A 347 -0.56 3.27 -14.76
C GLY A 347 -0.05 4.29 -15.78
N LEU A 348 0.90 5.13 -15.35
CA LEU A 348 1.58 6.10 -16.20
C LEU A 348 2.54 5.44 -17.20
N GLY A 349 3.22 4.37 -16.80
CA GLY A 349 4.23 3.69 -17.61
C GLY A 349 3.71 3.16 -18.95
N SER A 350 2.44 2.77 -19.02
CA SER A 350 1.82 2.31 -20.27
C SER A 350 1.65 3.45 -21.28
N TYR A 351 1.30 4.65 -20.82
CA TYR A 351 1.21 5.85 -21.66
C TYR A 351 2.59 6.31 -22.12
N LEU A 352 3.58 6.31 -21.21
CA LEU A 352 4.99 6.59 -21.56
C LEU A 352 5.48 5.63 -22.64
N LEU A 353 5.19 4.33 -22.51
CA LEU A 353 5.59 3.36 -23.53
C LEU A 353 4.90 3.63 -24.87
N ALA A 354 3.60 3.90 -24.88
CA ALA A 354 2.87 4.20 -26.11
C ALA A 354 3.44 5.44 -26.82
N SER A 355 3.57 6.57 -26.12
CA SER A 355 4.11 7.82 -26.68
C SER A 355 5.55 7.63 -27.18
N LEU A 356 6.42 6.88 -26.48
CA LEU A 356 7.78 6.58 -26.95
C LEU A 356 7.80 5.69 -28.22
N LEU A 357 6.87 4.74 -28.31
CA LEU A 357 6.74 3.86 -29.47
C LEU A 357 6.16 4.58 -30.70
N GLU A 358 5.47 5.70 -30.51
CA GLU A 358 5.02 6.55 -31.61
C GLU A 358 6.05 7.61 -32.02
N HIS A 359 6.93 8.00 -31.09
CA HIS A 359 7.88 9.08 -31.33
C HIS A 359 8.98 8.71 -32.36
N GLU A 360 9.15 9.53 -33.41
CA GLU A 360 10.06 9.26 -34.52
C GLU A 360 11.54 9.32 -34.14
N ALA A 361 11.91 10.19 -33.19
CA ALA A 361 13.29 10.30 -32.72
C ALA A 361 13.73 9.08 -31.88
N VAL A 362 12.81 8.21 -31.48
CA VAL A 362 13.09 7.02 -30.68
C VAL A 362 13.42 5.86 -31.61
N ARG A 363 14.69 5.46 -31.59
CA ARG A 363 15.21 4.31 -32.34
C ARG A 363 14.87 2.99 -31.65
N HIS A 364 14.95 2.95 -30.32
CA HIS A 364 14.76 1.73 -29.54
C HIS A 364 14.23 2.05 -28.13
N VAL A 365 13.32 1.21 -27.62
CA VAL A 365 12.76 1.29 -26.26
C VAL A 365 13.01 -0.03 -25.56
N ILE A 366 13.71 0.04 -24.43
CA ILE A 366 13.96 -1.08 -23.54
C ILE A 366 13.00 -0.95 -22.36
N ALA A 367 11.94 -1.78 -22.37
CA ALA A 367 10.93 -1.85 -21.32
C ALA A 367 11.43 -2.73 -20.16
N PHE A 368 12.12 -2.09 -19.20
CA PHE A 368 12.73 -2.76 -18.05
C PHE A 368 11.74 -2.93 -16.89
N ASN A 369 11.39 -4.17 -16.55
CA ASN A 369 10.43 -4.45 -15.48
C ASN A 369 10.89 -5.62 -14.60
N ARG A 370 10.31 -5.73 -13.41
CA ARG A 370 10.60 -6.87 -12.53
C ARG A 370 10.02 -8.17 -13.08
N PRO A 371 10.70 -9.31 -12.89
CA PRO A 371 10.14 -10.62 -13.19
C PRO A 371 8.78 -10.83 -12.51
N SER A 372 7.89 -11.52 -13.19
CA SER A 372 6.64 -11.98 -12.57
C SER A 372 6.93 -13.01 -11.49
N LYS A 373 6.27 -12.91 -10.34
CA LYS A 373 6.24 -14.03 -9.37
C LYS A 373 5.36 -15.20 -9.87
N GLY A 374 4.53 -14.96 -10.88
CA GLY A 374 3.63 -15.93 -11.49
C GLY A 374 4.09 -16.36 -12.89
N ARG A 375 3.23 -17.11 -13.58
CA ARG A 375 3.51 -17.61 -14.95
C ARG A 375 3.22 -16.60 -16.06
N VAL A 376 2.69 -15.42 -15.73
CA VAL A 376 2.32 -14.38 -16.72
C VAL A 376 3.58 -13.66 -17.16
N THR A 377 3.82 -13.63 -18.47
CA THR A 377 5.02 -12.99 -19.03
C THR A 377 4.91 -11.46 -19.02
N ILE A 378 6.04 -10.78 -19.21
CA ILE A 378 6.06 -9.31 -19.30
C ILE A 378 5.22 -8.79 -20.47
N GLU A 379 5.23 -9.48 -21.61
CA GLU A 379 4.45 -9.17 -22.81
C GLU A 379 2.95 -9.28 -22.52
N GLU A 380 2.52 -10.35 -21.84
CA GLU A 380 1.11 -10.54 -21.46
C GLU A 380 0.63 -9.45 -20.50
N ARG A 381 1.45 -9.09 -19.50
CA ARG A 381 1.14 -7.97 -18.59
C ARG A 381 1.06 -6.65 -19.33
N GLN A 382 2.00 -6.39 -20.24
CA GLN A 382 2.03 -5.15 -21.01
C GLN A 382 0.81 -5.04 -21.93
N LYS A 383 0.45 -6.13 -22.61
CA LYS A 383 -0.74 -6.20 -23.46
C LYS A 383 -2.01 -5.95 -22.64
N SER A 384 -2.16 -6.63 -21.50
CA SER A 384 -3.32 -6.41 -20.63
C SER A 384 -3.42 -4.96 -20.13
N ALA A 385 -2.29 -4.33 -19.82
CA ALA A 385 -2.26 -2.94 -19.39
C ALA A 385 -2.67 -1.95 -20.52
N PHE A 386 -2.26 -2.23 -21.76
CA PHE A 386 -2.65 -1.46 -22.95
C PHE A 386 -4.15 -1.61 -23.25
N GLU A 387 -4.67 -2.84 -23.24
CA GLU A 387 -6.10 -3.13 -23.46
C GLU A 387 -6.99 -2.46 -22.40
N ASP A 388 -6.60 -2.55 -21.13
CA ASP A 388 -7.27 -1.91 -20.00
C ASP A 388 -7.38 -0.39 -20.19
N ARG A 389 -6.32 0.26 -20.67
CA ARG A 389 -6.27 1.72 -20.92
C ARG A 389 -6.82 2.14 -22.28
N GLY A 390 -7.14 1.19 -23.16
CA GLY A 390 -7.55 1.45 -24.54
C GLY A 390 -6.42 1.93 -25.46
N LEU A 391 -5.16 1.69 -25.09
CA LEU A 391 -4.00 2.05 -25.91
C LEU A 391 -3.84 1.08 -27.08
N ASP A 392 -3.22 1.54 -28.18
CA ASP A 392 -3.02 0.70 -29.36
C ASP A 392 -2.03 -0.45 -29.09
N ILE A 393 -2.57 -1.67 -29.02
CA ILE A 393 -1.79 -2.89 -28.82
C ILE A 393 -0.86 -3.22 -29.99
N SER A 394 -1.10 -2.63 -31.19
CA SER A 394 -0.24 -2.85 -32.36
C SER A 394 1.17 -2.30 -32.15
N LEU A 395 1.31 -1.25 -31.32
CA LEU A 395 2.60 -0.67 -30.93
C LEU A 395 3.52 -1.68 -30.25
N LEU A 396 2.95 -2.65 -29.53
CA LEU A 396 3.70 -3.69 -28.82
C LEU A 396 4.40 -4.70 -29.77
N GLN A 397 4.08 -4.66 -31.06
CA GLN A 397 4.69 -5.50 -32.10
C GLN A 397 5.79 -4.77 -32.88
N LEU A 398 6.05 -3.49 -32.57
CA LEU A 398 7.08 -2.73 -33.27
C LEU A 398 8.47 -3.29 -32.97
N PRO A 399 9.35 -3.39 -33.97
CA PRO A 399 10.69 -3.96 -33.81
C PRO A 399 11.60 -3.11 -32.91
N LYS A 400 11.22 -1.86 -32.64
CA LYS A 400 11.93 -0.97 -31.71
C LYS A 400 11.60 -1.19 -30.24
N LEU A 401 10.74 -2.17 -29.91
CA LEU A 401 10.44 -2.54 -28.53
C LEU A 401 11.22 -3.78 -28.12
N GLN A 402 11.92 -3.69 -27.00
CA GLN A 402 12.55 -4.82 -26.33
C GLN A 402 12.09 -4.89 -24.88
N TYR A 403 11.66 -6.08 -24.45
CA TYR A 403 11.38 -6.36 -23.06
C TYR A 403 12.64 -6.84 -22.35
N LEU A 404 12.90 -6.32 -21.15
CA LEU A 404 14.02 -6.73 -20.33
C LEU A 404 13.54 -6.90 -18.89
N GLU A 405 13.80 -8.07 -18.30
CA GLU A 405 13.46 -8.33 -16.90
C GLU A 405 14.68 -8.21 -15.99
N GLY A 406 14.51 -7.54 -14.86
CA GLY A 406 15.56 -7.39 -13.85
C GLY A 406 15.07 -6.68 -12.59
N ASP A 407 15.96 -6.49 -11.62
CA ASP A 407 15.67 -5.78 -10.38
C ASP A 407 16.67 -4.65 -10.18
N ALA A 408 16.16 -3.41 -10.29
CA ALA A 408 16.98 -2.21 -10.16
C ALA A 408 17.69 -2.11 -8.82
N ALA A 409 17.15 -2.70 -7.74
CA ALA A 409 17.75 -2.64 -6.41
C ALA A 409 18.99 -3.55 -6.25
N GLN A 410 19.18 -4.49 -7.16
CA GLN A 410 20.30 -5.43 -7.14
C GLN A 410 21.50 -4.90 -7.92
N GLU A 411 22.67 -5.45 -7.63
CA GLU A 411 23.89 -5.17 -8.39
C GLU A 411 23.65 -5.44 -9.88
N ARG A 412 24.15 -4.55 -10.74
CA ARG A 412 24.00 -4.64 -12.20
C ARG A 412 22.55 -4.87 -12.66
N LEU A 413 21.58 -4.38 -11.90
CA LEU A 413 20.14 -4.52 -12.17
C LEU A 413 19.65 -5.98 -12.26
N SER A 414 20.39 -6.94 -11.65
CA SER A 414 20.22 -8.40 -11.84
C SER A 414 20.42 -8.89 -13.28
N LEU A 415 21.18 -8.16 -14.09
CA LEU A 415 21.49 -8.54 -15.47
C LEU A 415 22.84 -9.23 -15.54
N ASP A 416 23.00 -10.06 -16.58
CA ASP A 416 24.32 -10.58 -16.96
C ASP A 416 25.22 -9.46 -17.50
N GLU A 417 26.53 -9.73 -17.56
CA GLU A 417 27.52 -8.72 -17.96
C GLU A 417 27.31 -8.19 -19.37
N VAL A 418 26.86 -9.04 -20.29
CA VAL A 418 26.67 -8.65 -21.69
C VAL A 418 25.50 -7.67 -21.78
N SER A 419 24.36 -8.03 -21.19
CA SER A 419 23.16 -7.18 -21.15
C SER A 419 23.42 -5.85 -20.43
N TYR A 420 24.13 -5.88 -19.29
CA TYR A 420 24.46 -4.66 -18.54
C TYR A 420 25.37 -3.72 -19.34
N ASN A 421 26.41 -4.26 -19.98
CA ASN A 421 27.32 -3.47 -20.82
C ASN A 421 26.62 -2.90 -22.07
N GLU A 422 25.68 -3.65 -22.65
CA GLU A 422 24.83 -3.15 -23.74
C GLU A 422 23.99 -1.95 -23.27
N LEU A 423 23.35 -2.02 -22.10
CA LEU A 423 22.61 -0.89 -21.53
C LEU A 423 23.52 0.31 -21.31
N GLN A 424 24.70 0.11 -20.72
CA GLN A 424 25.66 1.16 -20.39
C GLN A 424 26.13 1.92 -21.64
N THR A 425 26.36 1.21 -22.75
CA THR A 425 26.93 1.79 -23.97
C THR A 425 25.90 2.36 -24.93
N SER A 426 24.67 1.82 -24.94
CA SER A 426 23.64 2.20 -25.91
C SER A 426 22.61 3.19 -25.38
N THR A 427 22.33 3.19 -24.07
CA THR A 427 21.21 3.98 -23.50
C THR A 427 21.52 5.47 -23.54
N THR A 428 20.60 6.24 -24.12
CA THR A 428 20.71 7.71 -24.21
C THR A 428 19.75 8.43 -23.27
N ILE A 429 18.63 7.80 -22.92
CA ILE A 429 17.62 8.36 -22.02
C ILE A 429 17.17 7.25 -21.06
N ILE A 430 17.17 7.53 -19.76
CA ILE A 430 16.60 6.69 -18.73
C ILE A 430 15.33 7.39 -18.22
N ILE A 431 14.18 6.73 -18.33
CA ILE A 431 12.93 7.17 -17.70
C ILE A 431 12.62 6.21 -16.55
N HIS A 432 12.91 6.66 -15.34
CA HIS A 432 12.67 5.91 -14.12
C HIS A 432 11.24 6.16 -13.59
N ASN A 433 10.32 5.28 -14.00
CA ASN A 433 8.91 5.31 -13.59
C ASN A 433 8.51 4.24 -12.57
N ALA A 434 9.22 3.10 -12.54
CA ALA A 434 8.93 2.02 -11.60
C ALA A 434 9.06 2.46 -10.13
N TRP A 435 7.96 2.40 -9.38
CA TRP A 435 7.96 2.65 -7.94
C TRP A 435 6.91 1.82 -7.21
N ARG A 436 7.10 1.58 -5.91
CA ARG A 436 6.08 1.00 -5.03
C ARG A 436 5.17 2.12 -4.52
N LEU A 437 3.86 2.09 -4.82
CA LEU A 437 2.93 3.09 -4.31
C LEU A 437 2.28 2.59 -3.01
N ASP A 438 2.75 3.09 -1.86
CA ASP A 438 2.24 2.72 -0.54
C ASP A 438 2.52 3.84 0.47
N PHE A 439 1.49 4.63 0.80
CA PHE A 439 1.64 5.82 1.64
C PHE A 439 1.78 5.51 3.14
N ASN A 440 1.59 4.25 3.56
CA ASN A 440 1.61 3.87 4.97
C ASN A 440 3.00 3.42 5.46
N LEU A 441 3.99 3.35 4.57
CA LEU A 441 5.33 2.87 4.90
C LEU A 441 6.25 4.02 5.32
N SER A 442 7.23 3.68 6.17
CA SER A 442 8.34 4.56 6.55
C SER A 442 9.33 4.75 5.39
N LEU A 443 10.21 5.77 5.51
CA LEU A 443 11.31 6.00 4.55
C LEU A 443 12.20 4.77 4.39
N SER A 444 12.56 4.10 5.49
CA SER A 444 13.40 2.90 5.49
C SER A 444 12.83 1.75 4.62
N SER A 445 11.51 1.60 4.58
CA SER A 445 10.83 0.59 3.75
C SER A 445 11.01 0.83 2.24
N PHE A 446 11.35 2.06 1.85
CA PHE A 446 11.63 2.46 0.46
C PHE A 446 13.11 2.43 0.10
N GLU A 447 14.00 2.04 1.02
CA GLU A 447 15.43 1.95 0.75
C GLU A 447 15.76 1.12 -0.52
N PRO A 448 15.11 -0.04 -0.79
CA PRO A 448 15.35 -0.75 -2.05
C PRO A 448 15.02 0.07 -3.31
N ASN A 449 13.99 0.92 -3.26
CA ASN A 449 13.66 1.82 -4.36
C ASN A 449 14.72 2.92 -4.54
N ILE A 450 15.20 3.48 -3.43
CA ILE A 450 16.27 4.50 -3.43
C ILE A 450 17.57 3.91 -3.98
N LYS A 451 17.94 2.71 -3.54
CA LYS A 451 19.05 1.93 -4.09
C LYS A 451 18.87 1.68 -5.58
N GLY A 452 17.66 1.36 -6.02
CA GLY A 452 17.33 1.22 -7.44
C GLY A 452 17.59 2.48 -8.26
N THR A 453 17.20 3.65 -7.74
CA THR A 453 17.55 4.94 -8.36
C THR A 453 19.06 5.14 -8.44
N LYS A 454 19.79 4.87 -7.34
CA LYS A 454 21.26 4.98 -7.32
C LYS A 454 21.92 4.08 -8.35
N ASN A 455 21.50 2.83 -8.46
CA ASN A 455 22.06 1.90 -9.45
C ASN A 455 21.80 2.37 -10.90
N LEU A 456 20.65 2.97 -11.18
CA LEU A 456 20.36 3.56 -12.50
C LEU A 456 21.17 4.85 -12.75
N ILE A 457 21.42 5.65 -11.71
CA ILE A 457 22.34 6.80 -11.78
C ILE A 457 23.76 6.31 -12.11
N ASP A 458 24.22 5.25 -11.46
CA ASP A 458 25.53 4.65 -11.71
C ASP A 458 25.65 4.06 -13.12
N LEU A 459 24.58 3.44 -13.63
CA LEU A 459 24.50 3.01 -15.02
C LEU A 459 24.70 4.20 -15.97
N ALA A 460 24.00 5.32 -15.74
CA ALA A 460 24.13 6.52 -16.57
C ALA A 460 25.53 7.16 -16.49
N LEU A 461 26.08 7.29 -15.28
CA LEU A 461 27.41 7.88 -15.05
C LEU A 461 28.55 7.02 -15.58
N SER A 462 28.38 5.71 -15.61
CA SER A 462 29.38 4.78 -16.14
C SER A 462 29.35 4.66 -17.67
N SER A 463 28.37 5.29 -18.34
CA SER A 463 28.31 5.33 -19.80
C SER A 463 29.51 6.09 -20.38
N PRO A 464 30.10 5.63 -21.50
CA PRO A 464 31.09 6.40 -22.26
C PRO A 464 30.57 7.77 -22.74
N HIS A 465 29.24 7.97 -22.72
CA HIS A 465 28.57 9.19 -23.13
C HIS A 465 27.77 9.81 -21.97
N ALA A 466 28.21 9.64 -20.72
CA ALA A 466 27.52 10.11 -19.52
C ALA A 466 27.08 11.59 -19.57
N SER A 467 27.84 12.49 -20.23
CA SER A 467 27.45 13.90 -20.41
C SER A 467 26.16 14.09 -21.21
N GLN A 468 25.74 13.08 -21.96
CA GLN A 468 24.59 13.13 -22.88
C GLN A 468 23.41 12.29 -22.41
N VAL A 469 23.64 11.38 -21.45
CA VAL A 469 22.57 10.55 -20.91
C VAL A 469 21.60 11.44 -20.14
N ARG A 470 20.33 11.37 -20.52
CA ARG A 470 19.25 12.05 -19.80
C ARG A 470 18.62 11.14 -18.79
N PHE A 471 18.41 11.65 -17.58
CA PHE A 471 17.77 10.90 -16.51
C PHE A 471 16.46 11.58 -16.08
N LEU A 472 15.33 10.94 -16.37
CA LEU A 472 14.00 11.46 -16.11
C LEU A 472 13.35 10.62 -15.01
N PHE A 473 13.08 11.23 -13.86
CA PHE A 473 12.53 10.54 -12.70
C PHE A 473 11.12 11.01 -12.40
N THR A 474 10.19 10.05 -12.32
CA THR A 474 8.82 10.33 -11.87
C THR A 474 8.81 10.46 -10.34
N SER A 475 8.78 11.70 -9.86
CA SER A 475 8.61 12.04 -8.45
C SER A 475 7.11 12.30 -8.16
N SER A 476 6.80 12.89 -7.01
CA SER A 476 5.43 13.10 -6.55
C SER A 476 5.32 14.42 -5.79
N ILE A 477 4.17 15.10 -5.90
CA ILE A 477 3.86 16.26 -5.04
C ILE A 477 3.91 15.92 -3.54
N SER A 478 3.79 14.65 -3.16
CA SER A 478 3.95 14.21 -1.78
C SER A 478 5.35 14.46 -1.20
N SER A 479 6.35 14.77 -2.03
CA SER A 479 7.68 15.20 -1.58
C SER A 479 7.72 16.60 -0.98
N ALA A 480 6.58 17.32 -0.96
CA ALA A 480 6.44 18.67 -0.44
C ALA A 480 5.35 18.77 0.66
N GLN A 481 5.03 17.66 1.34
CA GLN A 481 3.97 17.62 2.35
C GLN A 481 4.26 18.51 3.56
N GLY A 482 5.53 18.71 3.91
CA GLY A 482 5.96 19.61 4.98
C GLY A 482 6.13 21.07 4.54
N TRP A 483 5.70 21.43 3.33
CA TRP A 483 5.82 22.81 2.84
C TRP A 483 4.94 23.78 3.63
N ASP A 484 5.56 24.87 4.09
CA ASP A 484 4.86 26.01 4.65
C ASP A 484 4.13 26.80 3.55
N GLN A 485 2.82 26.54 3.43
CA GLN A 485 1.98 27.16 2.41
C GLN A 485 1.87 28.70 2.54
N SER A 486 2.24 29.30 3.69
CA SER A 486 2.29 30.76 3.84
C SER A 486 3.35 31.41 2.94
N LYS A 487 4.33 30.63 2.46
CA LYS A 487 5.36 31.06 1.50
C LYS A 487 4.87 31.07 0.04
N GLY A 488 3.60 30.72 -0.18
CA GLY A 488 3.01 30.60 -1.51
C GLY A 488 3.20 29.21 -2.13
N PRO A 489 2.98 29.07 -3.45
CA PRO A 489 3.08 27.80 -4.14
C PRO A 489 4.49 27.19 -4.04
N PHE A 490 4.57 25.87 -3.88
CA PHE A 490 5.83 25.14 -3.88
C PHE A 490 6.56 25.37 -5.19
N PRO A 491 7.82 25.84 -5.17
CA PRO A 491 8.46 26.34 -6.37
C PRO A 491 9.18 25.23 -7.15
N GLU A 492 9.62 25.55 -8.37
CA GLU A 492 10.31 24.63 -9.29
C GLU A 492 11.84 24.75 -9.16
N GLU A 493 12.32 24.86 -7.92
CA GLU A 493 13.72 24.69 -7.54
C GLU A 493 13.88 23.46 -6.65
N VAL A 494 15.08 22.89 -6.65
CA VAL A 494 15.47 21.89 -5.66
C VAL A 494 15.40 22.52 -4.28
N GLN A 495 14.63 21.91 -3.40
CA GLN A 495 14.59 22.29 -2.00
C GLN A 495 15.66 21.47 -1.26
N PHE A 496 16.55 22.15 -0.55
CA PHE A 496 17.63 21.50 0.19
C PHE A 496 17.30 21.28 1.65
N ASN A 497 16.31 21.99 2.20
CA ASN A 497 15.86 21.76 3.56
C ASN A 497 14.96 20.51 3.59
N PRO A 498 15.34 19.44 4.30
CA PRO A 498 14.55 18.21 4.37
C PRO A 498 13.16 18.41 4.98
N SER A 499 12.95 19.48 5.76
CA SER A 499 11.66 19.79 6.39
C SER A 499 10.48 19.87 5.40
N VAL A 500 10.75 20.19 4.13
CA VAL A 500 9.72 20.22 3.08
C VAL A 500 9.10 18.83 2.80
N ALA A 501 9.85 17.77 3.09
CA ALA A 501 9.44 16.37 2.88
C ALA A 501 9.25 15.61 4.21
N SER A 502 9.55 16.24 5.35
CA SER A 502 9.35 15.70 6.70
C SER A 502 7.88 15.73 7.10
N HIS A 503 7.50 14.93 8.11
CA HIS A 503 6.12 14.75 8.58
C HIS A 503 5.15 14.18 7.53
N GLY A 504 5.67 13.82 6.35
CA GLY A 504 4.92 13.20 5.27
C GLY A 504 5.01 11.68 5.26
N SER A 505 4.32 11.05 4.31
CA SER A 505 4.46 9.62 4.06
C SER A 505 5.90 9.25 3.65
N GLY A 506 6.41 8.08 4.06
CA GLY A 506 7.72 7.60 3.61
C GLY A 506 7.82 7.48 2.08
N TYR A 507 6.69 7.32 1.39
CA TYR A 507 6.62 7.41 -0.07
C TYR A 507 7.10 8.77 -0.59
N GLY A 508 6.52 9.88 -0.11
CA GLY A 508 6.92 11.24 -0.51
C GLY A 508 8.35 11.55 -0.12
N THR A 509 8.75 11.17 1.08
CA THR A 509 10.11 11.33 1.59
C THR A 509 11.14 10.58 0.75
N SER A 510 10.86 9.34 0.33
CA SER A 510 11.77 8.56 -0.53
C SER A 510 11.96 9.17 -1.92
N LYS A 511 10.91 9.81 -2.47
CA LYS A 511 10.98 10.54 -3.73
C LYS A 511 11.83 11.81 -3.61
N TYR A 512 11.71 12.54 -2.50
CA TYR A 512 12.58 13.67 -2.18
C TYR A 512 14.06 13.26 -2.10
N VAL A 513 14.37 12.15 -1.41
CA VAL A 513 15.75 11.62 -1.35
C VAL A 513 16.30 11.38 -2.76
N CYS A 514 15.53 10.76 -3.65
CA CYS A 514 15.96 10.50 -5.03
C CYS A 514 16.17 11.77 -5.84
N GLU A 515 15.34 12.80 -5.67
CA GLU A 515 15.55 14.11 -6.29
C GLU A 515 16.89 14.73 -5.85
N ARG A 516 17.22 14.63 -4.55
CA ARG A 516 18.51 15.10 -4.01
C ARG A 516 19.69 14.27 -4.52
N LEU A 517 19.53 12.97 -4.75
CA LEU A 517 20.56 12.13 -5.39
C LEU A 517 20.80 12.54 -6.84
N LEU A 518 19.73 12.82 -7.60
CA LEU A 518 19.84 13.30 -8.99
C LEU A 518 20.52 14.65 -9.07
N GLU A 519 20.16 15.58 -8.17
CA GLU A 519 20.85 16.87 -8.05
C GLU A 519 22.35 16.69 -7.82
N LYS A 520 22.74 15.84 -6.86
CA LYS A 520 24.15 15.54 -6.56
C LYS A 520 24.90 14.79 -7.66
N SER A 521 24.19 14.06 -8.53
CA SER A 521 24.83 13.22 -9.55
C SER A 521 25.52 14.00 -10.67
N GLY A 522 25.14 15.26 -10.90
CA GLY A 522 25.64 16.07 -12.02
C GLY A 522 25.13 15.64 -13.42
N LEU A 523 24.28 14.61 -13.50
CA LEU A 523 23.66 14.16 -14.75
C LEU A 523 22.73 15.23 -15.35
N GLN A 524 22.45 15.11 -16.65
CA GLN A 524 21.33 15.82 -17.28
C GLN A 524 20.01 15.21 -16.80
N ALA A 525 19.52 15.64 -15.63
CA ALA A 525 18.37 15.03 -14.98
C ALA A 525 17.18 15.97 -14.78
N SER A 526 15.98 15.38 -14.70
CA SER A 526 14.75 16.02 -14.23
C SER A 526 13.98 15.07 -13.32
N SER A 527 13.64 15.55 -12.13
CA SER A 527 12.66 15.01 -11.18
C SER A 527 11.33 15.73 -11.41
N PHE A 528 10.32 14.97 -11.81
CA PHE A 528 8.98 15.49 -12.08
C PHE A 528 8.09 15.26 -10.85
N ARG A 529 7.76 16.30 -10.09
CA ARG A 529 6.84 16.20 -8.96
C ARG A 529 5.41 16.15 -9.49
N ILE A 530 4.93 14.93 -9.72
CA ILE A 530 3.65 14.69 -10.39
C ILE A 530 2.51 14.78 -9.38
N GLY A 531 1.47 15.54 -9.74
CA GLY A 531 0.23 15.68 -8.99
C GLY A 531 -0.69 14.46 -9.08
N GLN A 532 -1.95 14.62 -8.70
CA GLN A 532 -2.94 13.57 -8.90
C GLN A 532 -3.10 13.27 -10.40
N VAL A 533 -2.79 12.03 -10.78
CA VAL A 533 -3.07 11.51 -12.11
C VAL A 533 -4.52 11.00 -12.11
N SER A 534 -5.35 11.61 -12.94
CA SER A 534 -6.76 11.23 -13.14
C SER A 534 -6.89 10.18 -14.25
N GLY A 535 -8.12 9.85 -14.65
CA GLY A 535 -8.35 9.15 -15.92
C GLY A 535 -8.24 10.11 -17.11
N GLY A 536 -7.91 9.59 -18.28
CA GLY A 536 -7.91 10.40 -19.50
C GLY A 536 -8.00 9.58 -20.76
N SER A 537 -7.95 10.28 -21.90
CA SER A 537 -7.92 9.66 -23.23
C SER A 537 -6.94 8.48 -23.29
N PRO A 538 -7.29 7.37 -23.99
CA PRO A 538 -8.52 7.22 -24.78
C PRO A 538 -9.74 6.71 -24.00
N ARG A 539 -9.54 6.08 -22.83
CA ARG A 539 -10.62 5.33 -22.15
C ARG A 539 -11.08 5.92 -20.81
N GLY A 540 -10.41 6.92 -20.27
CA GLY A 540 -10.70 7.46 -18.94
C GLY A 540 -10.21 6.57 -17.80
N ALA A 541 -9.24 5.70 -18.07
CA ALA A 541 -8.77 4.68 -17.14
C ALA A 541 -8.21 5.29 -15.84
N TRP A 542 -9.02 5.24 -14.77
CA TRP A 542 -8.65 5.68 -13.43
C TRP A 542 -8.86 4.54 -12.44
N SER A 543 -7.78 4.10 -11.78
CA SER A 543 -7.78 2.97 -10.84
C SER A 543 -8.89 3.05 -9.80
N ILE A 544 -9.75 2.03 -9.72
CA ILE A 544 -10.90 1.97 -8.79
C ILE A 544 -10.49 1.90 -7.30
N THR A 545 -9.22 1.68 -7.02
CA THR A 545 -8.65 1.68 -5.66
C THR A 545 -8.17 3.06 -5.22
N ASP A 546 -8.17 4.05 -6.12
CA ASP A 546 -7.83 5.42 -5.78
C ASP A 546 -8.95 6.09 -4.98
N TRP A 547 -8.58 7.11 -4.23
CA TRP A 547 -9.47 7.76 -3.27
C TRP A 547 -10.68 8.48 -3.92
N VAL A 548 -10.54 9.03 -5.14
CA VAL A 548 -11.66 9.68 -5.86
C VAL A 548 -12.73 8.67 -6.30
N PRO A 549 -12.41 7.59 -7.03
CA PRO A 549 -13.39 6.53 -7.32
C PRO A 549 -14.01 5.92 -6.05
N ILE A 550 -13.24 5.77 -4.97
CA ILE A 550 -13.76 5.30 -3.67
C ILE A 550 -14.82 6.24 -3.11
N ILE A 551 -14.63 7.56 -3.22
CA ILE A 551 -15.66 8.56 -2.85
C ILE A 551 -16.92 8.32 -3.68
N VAL A 552 -16.80 8.23 -5.00
CA VAL A 552 -17.94 8.06 -5.91
C VAL A 552 -18.70 6.76 -5.63
N LYS A 553 -18.01 5.63 -5.44
CA LYS A 553 -18.66 4.35 -5.08
C LYS A 553 -19.36 4.45 -3.72
N SER A 554 -18.69 5.03 -2.72
CA SER A 554 -19.25 5.17 -1.36
C SER A 554 -20.48 6.09 -1.33
N SER A 555 -20.49 7.11 -2.18
CA SER A 555 -21.61 8.04 -2.34
C SER A 555 -22.92 7.37 -2.74
N LEU A 556 -22.86 6.24 -3.46
CA LEU A 556 -24.07 5.47 -3.79
C LEU A 556 -24.73 4.89 -2.53
N GLY A 557 -23.93 4.34 -1.60
CA GLY A 557 -24.44 3.80 -0.33
C GLY A 557 -24.85 4.91 0.65
N ILE A 558 -24.16 6.04 0.64
CA ILE A 558 -24.45 7.20 1.51
C ILE A 558 -25.68 8.00 1.02
N GLY A 559 -26.00 7.90 -0.27
CA GLY A 559 -27.06 8.68 -0.90
C GLY A 559 -26.72 10.17 -1.05
N ALA A 560 -25.43 10.54 -1.10
CA ALA A 560 -24.96 11.91 -1.31
C ALA A 560 -23.55 11.93 -1.92
N LEU A 561 -23.26 12.93 -2.76
CA LEU A 561 -21.95 13.14 -3.38
C LEU A 561 -21.25 14.37 -2.78
N PRO A 562 -19.98 14.27 -2.35
CA PRO A 562 -19.30 15.38 -1.69
C PRO A 562 -18.74 16.40 -2.69
N ILE A 563 -18.83 17.67 -2.30
CA ILE A 563 -18.19 18.80 -2.97
C ILE A 563 -17.24 19.46 -1.99
N ALA A 564 -15.94 19.43 -2.28
CA ALA A 564 -14.96 20.24 -1.58
C ALA A 564 -14.94 21.68 -2.12
N LYS A 565 -14.67 22.68 -1.27
CA LYS A 565 -14.38 24.05 -1.71
C LYS A 565 -12.93 24.13 -2.21
N GLY A 566 -12.71 24.93 -3.25
CA GLY A 566 -11.40 25.11 -3.89
C GLY A 566 -11.33 24.47 -5.28
N VAL A 567 -10.11 24.43 -5.81
CA VAL A 567 -9.79 23.96 -7.16
C VAL A 567 -9.04 22.62 -7.13
N VAL A 568 -9.06 21.90 -8.25
CA VAL A 568 -8.28 20.68 -8.43
C VAL A 568 -7.37 20.79 -9.64
N ALA A 569 -6.09 20.45 -9.43
CA ALA A 569 -5.03 20.49 -10.42
C ALA A 569 -4.67 19.08 -10.95
N TRP A 570 -5.68 18.24 -11.20
CA TRP A 570 -5.49 16.86 -11.66
C TRP A 570 -5.01 16.80 -13.11
N LEU A 571 -4.11 15.86 -13.42
CA LEU A 571 -3.56 15.68 -14.77
C LEU A 571 -4.05 14.36 -15.39
N PRO A 572 -4.45 14.37 -16.68
CA PRO A 572 -4.60 13.13 -17.43
C PRO A 572 -3.25 12.43 -17.65
N PRO A 573 -3.19 11.09 -17.73
CA PRO A 573 -1.94 10.35 -17.81
C PRO A 573 -1.20 10.56 -19.14
N HIS A 574 -1.92 10.77 -20.25
CA HIS A 574 -1.31 11.12 -21.54
C HIS A 574 -0.61 12.49 -21.47
N ALA A 575 -1.21 13.48 -20.80
CA ALA A 575 -0.59 14.79 -20.62
C ALA A 575 0.69 14.72 -19.76
N VAL A 576 0.70 13.88 -18.71
CA VAL A 576 1.92 13.63 -17.92
C VAL A 576 3.00 12.96 -18.78
N SER A 577 2.61 11.95 -19.58
CA SER A 577 3.51 11.24 -20.50
C SER A 577 4.17 12.21 -21.50
N ASP A 578 3.35 12.99 -22.19
CA ASP A 578 3.80 13.88 -23.25
C ASP A 578 4.63 15.06 -22.70
N ALA A 579 4.30 15.55 -21.49
CA ALA A 579 5.13 16.56 -20.82
C ALA A 579 6.53 16.02 -20.44
N ILE A 580 6.64 14.76 -20.01
CA ILE A 580 7.94 14.12 -19.76
C ILE A 580 8.72 13.96 -21.07
N ILE A 581 8.03 13.60 -22.16
CA ILE A 581 8.62 13.43 -23.50
C ILE A 581 9.10 14.75 -24.09
N ASP A 582 8.36 15.85 -23.91
CA ASP A 582 8.80 17.20 -24.30
C ASP A 582 10.17 17.52 -23.68
N VAL A 583 10.33 17.23 -22.38
CA VAL A 583 11.59 17.44 -21.66
C VAL A 583 12.65 16.43 -22.11
N ALA A 584 12.27 15.16 -22.35
CA ALA A 584 13.18 14.11 -22.79
C ALA A 584 13.93 14.46 -24.07
N PHE A 585 13.22 15.01 -25.06
CA PHE A 585 13.77 15.29 -26.40
C PHE A 585 14.09 16.78 -26.63
N SER A 586 13.86 17.65 -25.64
CA SER A 586 14.22 19.08 -25.72
C SER A 586 15.72 19.28 -25.92
N LYS A 587 16.15 20.22 -26.76
CA LYS A 587 17.59 20.56 -26.89
C LYS A 587 18.14 21.33 -25.67
N ALA A 588 17.28 21.90 -24.84
CA ALA A 588 17.70 22.63 -23.66
C ALA A 588 18.24 21.67 -22.59
N LYS A 589 19.12 22.19 -21.73
CA LYS A 589 19.56 21.46 -20.54
C LYS A 589 18.34 21.26 -19.61
N PRO A 590 18.05 20.02 -19.16
CA PRO A 590 16.94 19.77 -18.26
C PRO A 590 17.16 20.46 -16.91
N GLN A 591 16.06 20.90 -16.31
CA GLN A 591 16.05 21.41 -14.94
C GLN A 591 15.80 20.26 -13.98
N ILE A 592 16.51 20.24 -12.86
CA ILE A 592 16.43 19.11 -11.91
C ILE A 592 15.04 18.96 -11.29
N ALA A 593 14.32 20.04 -11.00
CA ALA A 593 13.01 19.97 -10.37
C ALA A 593 11.95 20.66 -11.24
N LEU A 594 10.90 19.92 -11.60
CA LEU A 594 9.74 20.43 -12.34
C LEU A 594 8.46 19.93 -11.67
N ASN A 595 7.46 20.80 -11.58
CA ASN A 595 6.18 20.44 -10.98
C ASN A 595 5.18 20.12 -12.10
N LEU A 596 4.72 18.87 -12.15
CA LEU A 596 3.67 18.45 -13.08
C LEU A 596 2.35 18.39 -12.31
N VAL A 597 1.73 19.56 -12.15
CA VAL A 597 0.32 19.71 -11.72
C VAL A 597 -0.43 20.50 -12.79
N HIS A 598 -1.76 20.37 -12.87
CA HIS A 598 -2.51 21.03 -13.93
C HIS A 598 -2.36 22.57 -13.83
N PRO A 599 -1.87 23.27 -14.87
CA PRO A 599 -1.57 24.70 -14.80
C PRO A 599 -2.82 25.59 -14.85
N ARG A 600 -3.96 25.02 -15.22
CA ARG A 600 -5.28 25.66 -15.31
C ARG A 600 -6.32 24.86 -14.51
N PRO A 601 -6.19 24.81 -13.16
CA PRO A 601 -7.05 23.96 -12.33
C PRO A 601 -8.51 24.41 -12.43
N VAL A 602 -9.43 23.51 -12.09
CA VAL A 602 -10.89 23.78 -12.16
C VAL A 602 -11.52 23.57 -10.80
N GLU A 603 -12.68 24.18 -10.55
CA GLU A 603 -13.40 23.96 -9.28
C GLU A 603 -13.75 22.48 -9.11
N TRP A 604 -13.60 21.95 -7.89
CA TRP A 604 -13.99 20.56 -7.57
C TRP A 604 -15.43 20.24 -8.03
N ALA A 605 -16.34 21.21 -7.83
CA ALA A 605 -17.74 21.08 -8.19
C ALA A 605 -17.97 20.90 -9.69
N SER A 606 -17.11 21.49 -10.54
CA SER A 606 -17.21 21.40 -12.00
C SER A 606 -16.97 19.98 -12.53
N LEU A 607 -16.33 19.11 -11.74
CA LEU A 607 -16.06 17.71 -12.09
C LEU A 607 -17.04 16.76 -11.41
N MET A 608 -17.32 16.95 -10.11
CA MET A 608 -18.22 16.04 -9.38
C MET A 608 -19.68 16.14 -9.82
N LYS A 609 -20.16 17.31 -10.25
CA LYS A 609 -21.52 17.44 -10.77
C LYS A 609 -21.72 16.59 -12.04
N PRO A 610 -20.85 16.68 -13.07
CA PRO A 610 -20.87 15.75 -14.20
C PRO A 610 -20.73 14.27 -13.83
N VAL A 611 -19.93 13.92 -12.81
CA VAL A 611 -19.89 12.53 -12.30
C VAL A 611 -21.28 12.09 -11.85
N GLY A 612 -21.97 12.90 -11.04
CA GLY A 612 -23.34 12.61 -10.60
C GLY A 612 -24.34 12.45 -11.75
N GLU A 613 -24.24 13.31 -12.77
CA GLU A 613 -25.08 13.25 -13.99
C GLU A 613 -24.76 11.99 -14.84
N ALA A 614 -23.48 11.62 -14.94
CA ALA A 614 -23.05 10.41 -15.65
C ALA A 614 -23.57 9.14 -14.98
N LEU A 615 -23.57 9.06 -13.64
CA LEU A 615 -24.15 7.92 -12.90
C LEU A 615 -25.64 7.69 -13.26
N VAL A 616 -26.40 8.77 -13.44
CA VAL A 616 -27.81 8.69 -13.89
C VAL A 616 -27.90 8.22 -15.34
N ARG A 617 -27.11 8.80 -16.25
CA ARG A 617 -27.12 8.41 -17.67
C ARG A 617 -26.73 6.94 -17.89
N LYS A 618 -25.88 6.38 -17.02
CA LYS A 618 -25.52 4.96 -17.01
C LYS A 618 -26.54 4.05 -16.34
N ASN A 619 -27.67 4.60 -15.86
CA ASN A 619 -28.70 3.86 -15.13
C ASN A 619 -28.17 3.17 -13.86
N LEU A 620 -27.08 3.68 -13.27
CA LEU A 620 -26.55 3.19 -12.00
C LEU A 620 -27.39 3.70 -10.82
N ILE A 621 -28.03 4.86 -11.01
CA ILE A 621 -29.00 5.47 -10.10
C ILE A 621 -30.13 6.11 -10.90
N THR A 622 -31.31 6.29 -10.30
CA THR A 622 -32.50 6.81 -10.99
C THR A 622 -32.61 8.34 -10.99
N ALA A 623 -31.89 9.02 -10.10
CA ALA A 623 -31.88 10.47 -9.97
C ALA A 623 -30.51 10.94 -9.45
N PRO A 624 -30.08 12.19 -9.75
CA PRO A 624 -28.82 12.71 -9.25
C PRO A 624 -28.78 12.70 -7.71
N LEU A 625 -27.65 12.26 -7.15
CA LEU A 625 -27.44 12.35 -5.71
C LEU A 625 -27.37 13.82 -5.27
N PRO A 626 -27.88 14.17 -4.07
CA PRO A 626 -27.68 15.49 -3.51
C PRO A 626 -26.19 15.78 -3.33
N LEU A 627 -25.78 16.98 -3.76
CA LEU A 627 -24.43 17.49 -3.56
C LEU A 627 -24.37 18.13 -2.17
N VAL A 628 -23.42 17.68 -1.35
CA VAL A 628 -23.23 18.18 0.02
C VAL A 628 -21.78 18.61 0.26
N PRO A 629 -21.50 19.51 1.22
CA PRO A 629 -20.13 19.81 1.63
C PRO A 629 -19.37 18.54 2.04
N PHE A 630 -18.06 18.49 1.78
CA PHE A 630 -17.25 17.30 2.02
C PHE A 630 -17.27 16.90 3.50
N TYR A 631 -17.18 17.87 4.42
CA TYR A 631 -17.23 17.60 5.85
C TYR A 631 -18.57 16.99 6.30
N GLU A 632 -19.71 17.34 5.68
CA GLU A 632 -21.02 16.75 5.99
C GLU A 632 -21.12 15.33 5.44
N TRP A 633 -20.58 15.10 4.24
CA TRP A 633 -20.49 13.76 3.68
C TRP A 633 -19.63 12.84 4.56
N PHE A 634 -18.47 13.33 5.02
CA PHE A 634 -17.59 12.56 5.90
C PHE A 634 -18.24 12.24 7.24
N ALA A 635 -19.01 13.15 7.83
CA ALA A 635 -19.76 12.86 9.06
C ALA A 635 -20.70 11.64 8.89
N LYS A 636 -21.31 11.47 7.71
CA LYS A 636 -22.11 10.27 7.39
C LYS A 636 -21.24 9.02 7.28
N VAL A 637 -20.06 9.11 6.67
CA VAL A 637 -19.10 7.99 6.61
C VAL A 637 -18.69 7.55 8.01
N GLU A 638 -18.40 8.51 8.90
CA GLU A 638 -17.97 8.24 10.28
C GLU A 638 -19.11 7.62 11.11
N GLU A 639 -20.34 8.11 10.97
CA GLU A 639 -21.51 7.53 11.62
C GLU A 639 -21.75 6.08 11.17
N ILE A 640 -21.62 5.81 9.87
CA ILE A 640 -21.74 4.45 9.32
C ILE A 640 -20.60 3.58 9.85
N ALA A 641 -19.36 4.06 9.82
CA ALA A 641 -18.22 3.31 10.35
C ALA A 641 -18.38 2.94 11.83
N ALA A 642 -19.00 3.81 12.63
CA ALA A 642 -19.27 3.55 14.06
C ALA A 642 -20.40 2.53 14.30
N LYS A 643 -21.28 2.31 13.31
CA LYS A 643 -22.46 1.43 13.40
C LYS A 643 -22.33 0.15 12.58
N ALA A 644 -21.34 0.09 11.69
CA ALA A 644 -21.28 -0.90 10.62
C ALA A 644 -21.18 -2.34 11.15
N SER A 645 -22.04 -3.19 10.58
CA SER A 645 -21.83 -4.63 10.50
C SER A 645 -21.26 -4.97 9.11
N GLY A 646 -20.54 -6.09 8.97
CA GLY A 646 -19.63 -6.35 7.84
C GLY A 646 -20.13 -6.17 6.39
N GLU A 647 -21.44 -6.19 6.09
CA GLU A 647 -21.97 -5.95 4.73
C GLU A 647 -21.86 -4.48 4.28
N GLU A 648 -22.03 -3.51 5.19
CA GLU A 648 -22.02 -2.07 4.87
C GLU A 648 -20.61 -1.57 4.46
N LEU A 649 -19.56 -2.26 4.92
CA LEU A 649 -18.16 -1.99 4.60
C LEU A 649 -17.80 -2.28 3.14
N LYS A 650 -18.58 -3.11 2.43
CA LYS A 650 -18.39 -3.39 0.99
C LYS A 650 -19.01 -2.30 0.11
N THR A 651 -20.17 -1.77 0.51
CA THR A 651 -20.87 -0.72 -0.23
C THR A 651 -20.24 0.65 -0.05
N ILE A 652 -19.54 0.88 1.07
CA ILE A 652 -18.96 2.18 1.45
C ILE A 652 -17.45 2.00 1.69
N PRO A 653 -16.65 1.82 0.62
CA PRO A 653 -15.21 1.59 0.75
C PRO A 653 -14.44 2.76 1.39
N ALA A 654 -15.02 3.96 1.47
CA ALA A 654 -14.41 5.13 2.14
C ALA A 654 -14.11 4.88 3.62
N VAL A 655 -14.80 3.95 4.28
CA VAL A 655 -14.51 3.54 5.67
C VAL A 655 -13.08 2.97 5.81
N LYS A 656 -12.50 2.43 4.73
CA LYS A 656 -11.11 1.93 4.74
C LYS A 656 -10.07 3.07 4.76
N LEU A 657 -10.49 4.29 4.48
CA LEU A 657 -9.64 5.48 4.38
C LEU A 657 -10.07 6.58 5.36
N LEU A 658 -10.66 6.23 6.51
CA LEU A 658 -11.26 7.19 7.45
C LEU A 658 -10.34 8.36 7.83
N GLU A 659 -9.10 8.09 8.25
CA GLU A 659 -8.17 9.17 8.65
C GLU A 659 -7.83 10.10 7.49
N PHE A 660 -7.65 9.54 6.28
CA PHE A 660 -7.43 10.34 5.08
C PHE A 660 -8.66 11.19 4.77
N MET A 661 -9.87 10.59 4.76
CA MET A 661 -11.12 11.32 4.53
C MET A 661 -11.39 12.39 5.60
N ARG A 662 -10.99 12.14 6.86
CA ARG A 662 -11.05 13.13 7.94
C ARG A 662 -10.16 14.32 7.65
N SER A 663 -8.92 14.11 7.21
CA SER A 663 -8.01 15.19 6.80
C SER A 663 -8.62 16.05 5.69
N LEU A 664 -9.22 15.42 4.68
CA LEU A 664 -9.92 16.10 3.59
C LEU A 664 -11.11 16.93 4.07
N ALA A 665 -11.91 16.37 4.99
CA ALA A 665 -13.05 17.05 5.60
C ALA A 665 -12.63 18.26 6.44
N SER A 666 -11.57 18.13 7.24
CA SER A 666 -10.99 19.22 8.02
C SER A 666 -10.51 20.35 7.10
N ALA A 667 -9.80 20.00 6.02
CA ALA A 667 -9.35 20.98 5.03
C ALA A 667 -10.51 21.72 4.35
N ASP A 668 -11.55 20.98 3.91
CA ASP A 668 -12.75 21.58 3.32
C ASP A 668 -13.41 22.59 4.27
N LYS A 669 -13.55 22.24 5.55
CA LYS A 669 -14.10 23.13 6.58
C LYS A 669 -13.25 24.40 6.73
N SER A 670 -11.93 24.26 6.87
CA SER A 670 -11.03 25.40 7.02
C SER A 670 -11.02 26.33 5.79
N ILE A 671 -10.99 25.78 4.57
CA ILE A 671 -11.03 26.58 3.34
C ILE A 671 -12.34 27.37 3.25
N ARG A 672 -13.47 26.77 3.63
CA ARG A 672 -14.78 27.43 3.66
C ARG A 672 -14.83 28.55 4.70
N GLU A 673 -14.32 28.32 5.91
CA GLU A 673 -14.26 29.33 6.97
C GLU A 673 -13.38 30.52 6.59
N LEU A 674 -12.27 30.27 5.89
CA LEU A 674 -11.36 31.32 5.40
C LEU A 674 -11.87 32.02 4.12
N GLY A 675 -12.85 31.45 3.42
CA GLY A 675 -13.39 32.00 2.17
C GLY A 675 -12.40 31.99 1.01
N SER A 676 -11.38 31.13 1.03
CA SER A 676 -10.40 31.04 -0.08
C SER A 676 -11.00 30.30 -1.26
N GLU A 677 -11.05 30.97 -2.42
CA GLU A 677 -11.60 30.39 -3.66
C GLU A 677 -10.55 29.71 -4.52
N ASP A 678 -9.29 30.11 -4.37
CA ASP A 678 -8.16 29.64 -5.15
C ASP A 678 -7.37 28.52 -4.46
N ALA A 679 -7.71 28.16 -3.22
CA ALA A 679 -7.10 27.03 -2.49
C ALA A 679 -7.24 25.71 -3.26
N GLU A 680 -6.20 24.87 -3.20
CA GLU A 680 -6.32 23.50 -3.70
C GLU A 680 -7.30 22.75 -2.78
N ALA A 681 -8.33 22.17 -3.37
CA ALA A 681 -9.30 21.36 -2.66
C ALA A 681 -8.58 20.20 -1.95
N ALA A 682 -9.19 19.69 -0.88
CA ALA A 682 -8.59 18.69 0.02
C ALA A 682 -7.35 19.17 0.81
N GLY A 683 -6.98 20.45 0.75
CA GLY A 683 -5.91 21.04 1.56
C GLY A 683 -4.50 20.71 1.08
N PHE A 684 -4.37 20.23 -0.15
CA PHE A 684 -3.06 19.94 -0.74
C PHE A 684 -2.26 21.23 -0.99
N THR A 685 -0.93 21.09 -0.97
CA THR A 685 -0.03 22.20 -1.29
C THR A 685 -0.21 22.63 -2.75
N LYS A 686 -0.31 23.94 -3.01
CA LYS A 686 -0.25 24.49 -4.38
C LYS A 686 1.17 24.41 -4.92
N PHE A 687 1.32 24.18 -6.22
CA PHE A 687 2.63 24.13 -6.88
C PHE A 687 2.71 25.17 -8.01
N SER A 688 3.86 25.84 -8.13
CA SER A 688 4.18 26.65 -9.30
C SER A 688 4.44 25.76 -10.50
N THR A 689 3.98 26.14 -11.70
CA THR A 689 4.18 25.40 -12.95
C THR A 689 4.86 26.25 -14.04
N THR A 690 5.41 27.41 -13.66
CA THR A 690 5.99 28.39 -14.59
C THR A 690 7.08 27.78 -15.47
N LYS A 691 8.02 27.03 -14.90
CA LYS A 691 9.13 26.41 -15.64
C LYS A 691 8.66 25.19 -16.42
N ALA A 692 7.80 24.35 -15.85
CA ALA A 692 7.16 23.25 -16.58
C ALA A 692 6.45 23.75 -17.84
N GLN A 693 5.68 24.84 -17.75
CA GLN A 693 5.04 25.48 -18.90
C GLN A 693 6.01 26.17 -19.86
N GLN A 694 7.25 26.49 -19.45
CA GLN A 694 8.27 26.99 -20.37
C GLN A 694 8.89 25.86 -21.19
N VAL A 695 9.22 24.74 -20.54
CA VAL A 695 9.99 23.65 -21.15
C VAL A 695 9.13 22.57 -21.81
N SER A 696 7.84 22.48 -21.48
CA SER A 696 6.89 21.55 -22.10
C SER A 696 5.78 22.30 -22.84
N GLN A 697 5.61 21.97 -24.12
CA GLN A 697 4.49 22.46 -24.92
C GLN A 697 3.17 21.88 -24.41
N THR A 698 3.18 20.60 -24.04
CA THR A 698 2.04 19.91 -23.44
C THR A 698 1.50 20.68 -22.24
N MET A 699 2.35 21.00 -21.26
CA MET A 699 1.92 21.77 -20.08
C MET A 699 1.39 23.16 -20.44
N ARG A 700 2.05 23.85 -21.38
CA ARG A 700 1.63 25.19 -21.81
C ARG A 700 0.26 25.21 -22.47
N GLU A 701 -0.07 24.18 -23.23
CA GLU A 701 -1.27 24.12 -24.08
C GLU A 701 -2.40 23.23 -23.53
N LEU A 702 -2.14 22.43 -22.48
CA LEU A 702 -3.10 21.51 -21.87
C LEU A 702 -4.44 22.19 -21.50
N PRO A 703 -5.56 21.90 -22.16
CA PRO A 703 -6.86 22.48 -21.80
C PRO A 703 -7.29 22.04 -20.39
N SER A 704 -8.06 22.89 -19.71
CA SER A 704 -8.71 22.52 -18.45
C SER A 704 -9.59 21.29 -18.60
N LEU A 705 -9.64 20.46 -17.56
CA LEU A 705 -10.58 19.35 -17.47
C LEU A 705 -12.02 19.85 -17.61
N VAL A 706 -12.83 19.11 -18.35
CA VAL A 706 -14.23 19.42 -18.63
C VAL A 706 -15.15 18.28 -18.20
N ALA A 707 -16.46 18.51 -18.28
CA ALA A 707 -17.47 17.49 -17.98
C ALA A 707 -17.22 16.18 -18.73
N ALA A 708 -16.84 16.24 -20.01
CA ALA A 708 -16.57 15.04 -20.82
C ALA A 708 -15.46 14.15 -20.24
N ASP A 709 -14.45 14.70 -19.56
CA ASP A 709 -13.43 13.90 -18.88
C ASP A 709 -14.02 13.14 -17.69
N ALA A 710 -14.84 13.81 -16.89
CA ALA A 710 -15.54 13.21 -15.76
C ALA A 710 -16.51 12.10 -16.18
N GLU A 711 -17.20 12.28 -17.30
CA GLU A 711 -18.02 11.24 -17.91
C GLU A 711 -17.19 10.02 -18.31
N LEU A 712 -16.04 10.24 -18.93
CA LEU A 712 -15.14 9.17 -19.36
C LEU A 712 -14.61 8.33 -18.19
N TRP A 713 -14.40 8.94 -17.01
CA TRP A 713 -14.03 8.19 -15.80
C TRP A 713 -15.15 7.26 -15.34
N VAL A 714 -16.40 7.73 -15.32
CA VAL A 714 -17.56 6.93 -14.93
C VAL A 714 -17.77 5.78 -15.92
N ASP A 715 -17.63 6.03 -17.21
CA ASP A 715 -17.67 5.02 -18.27
C ASP A 715 -16.64 3.91 -18.03
N TYR A 716 -15.41 4.28 -17.68
CA TYR A 716 -14.38 3.31 -17.33
C TYR A 716 -14.74 2.52 -16.07
N TRP A 717 -15.11 3.19 -14.98
CA TRP A 717 -15.43 2.55 -13.69
C TRP A 717 -16.60 1.57 -13.81
N GLU A 718 -17.63 1.92 -14.58
CA GLU A 718 -18.71 1.00 -14.93
C GLU A 718 -18.19 -0.21 -15.72
N ALA A 719 -17.40 0.03 -16.77
CA ALA A 719 -16.89 -1.03 -17.64
C ALA A 719 -15.99 -2.05 -16.90
N VAL A 720 -15.28 -1.62 -15.87
CA VAL A 720 -14.44 -2.51 -15.02
C VAL A 720 -15.19 -3.05 -13.79
N GLY A 721 -16.51 -2.82 -13.70
CA GLY A 721 -17.37 -3.41 -12.69
C GLY A 721 -17.26 -2.77 -11.30
N MET A 722 -16.81 -1.52 -11.18
CA MET A 722 -16.70 -0.83 -9.88
C MET A 722 -18.05 -0.75 -9.15
N PHE A 723 -19.14 -0.55 -9.91
CA PHE A 723 -20.47 -0.34 -9.36
C PHE A 723 -21.30 -1.62 -9.19
N ALA A 724 -20.83 -2.74 -9.76
CA ALA A 724 -21.48 -4.04 -9.68
C ALA A 724 -21.52 -4.62 -8.26
#